data_AF-A0AAJ0G0X9-F1
#
_entry.id   AF-A0AAJ0G0X9-F1
#
_cell.length_a   1.000
_cell.length_b   1.000
_cell.length_c   1.000
_cell.angle_alpha   90.00
_cell.angle_beta   90.00
_cell.angle_gamma   90.00
#
_symmetry.space_group_name_H-M   'P 1'
#
loop_
_entity.id
_entity.type
_entity.pdbx_description
1 polymer ?
#
loop_
_entity_poly.entity_id
_entity_poly.type
_entity_poly.pdbx_seq_one_letter_code
_entity_poly.pdbx_strand_id
1 'polypeptide(L)'
;MISSPSKQAPRRPNGRLQACDPCRKRKVACDHAQPVCNRCRARNQAKKCVYIVGNTRLTPRPNSPIGNDEDLDFNTLAGTSSPLVSVSGRALSTGTIGQTRTEGNAEQLGTSSVELPSGPGTGFLGMTSHSAVYDETTQTLSLLQGFQACLPVPEKVKQKQRSRSESEVLLSPTREMCLVVLRSIPSYVEGLIPPLIAPHPYDGWARLAAQRIFESLYSQFGSYLGLKRKDSELEKMAMYLTRNTIQPLDDTITDPDGWIAQFSDRNLRWESLGLLFSIKEIGKRRLSDQQDISNESFKGRWREVARVCLGLTIDLARRFSDGNSILVQLCIRQTVAESIITGDASLSCWRAMAESVAMLTFLGFHAESSSPSYQPCLSSEARRRVTAHVFIMDKVVTLFTGRPPQISRRYVSTPPPLDLDDDEILADEAQVAEYVRSLDQNGWNTKGGLFAATALRCRYFIALIRDELIEIALGNSKLATIESLLDLKGREIETMAGFPESATYRDGDFDNPSTDTLRLSTQLFIKLEHMQNLFVVERLLLRHGHTDNGELISTSFELVSKALLFWTNKDRLSLLREDFAWLVMAYATPGGGILCMELLNASFSGKHTQNLKITRSSIIQQLSLLIGFLDWVGPTGTNGDMCASCSSVIRAVLDHTLNAKEDESWPPINLDLDSMHLDFNFELFDTFDWLRPDVPMTPTS
;
A
#
# COMPACT_ATOMS: atom_id res chain seq x y z
N MET A 1 -29.69 -2.73 69.15
CA MET A 1 -28.45 -3.23 68.52
C MET A 1 -28.70 -3.31 67.02
N ILE A 2 -28.24 -2.30 66.29
CA ILE A 2 -28.52 -2.14 64.85
C ILE A 2 -27.35 -2.77 64.09
N SER A 3 -27.62 -3.87 63.38
CA SER A 3 -26.64 -4.55 62.53
C SER A 3 -26.35 -3.72 61.28
N SER A 4 -25.14 -3.17 61.17
CA SER A 4 -24.66 -2.50 59.97
C SER A 4 -24.67 -3.45 58.76
N PRO A 5 -25.13 -3.02 57.58
CA PRO A 5 -25.19 -3.89 56.41
C PRO A 5 -23.78 -4.29 55.96
N SER A 6 -23.53 -5.59 55.79
CA SER A 6 -22.28 -6.11 55.23
C SER A 6 -22.10 -5.60 53.81
N LYS A 7 -21.10 -4.74 53.57
CA LYS A 7 -20.75 -4.26 52.22
C LYS A 7 -20.28 -5.45 51.39
N GLN A 8 -21.04 -5.81 50.34
CA GLN A 8 -20.64 -6.86 49.40
C GLN A 8 -19.55 -6.36 48.45
N ALA A 9 -18.66 -7.25 47.99
CA ALA A 9 -17.64 -6.90 47.00
C ALA A 9 -18.29 -6.45 45.68
N PRO A 10 -17.69 -5.47 44.97
CA PRO A 10 -18.28 -4.92 43.75
C PRO A 10 -18.29 -5.96 42.62
N ARG A 11 -19.23 -5.84 41.68
CA ARG A 11 -19.40 -6.75 40.55
C ARG A 11 -18.78 -6.19 39.27
N ARG A 12 -18.29 -7.06 38.39
CA ARG A 12 -17.85 -6.74 37.02
C ARG A 12 -19.07 -6.46 36.12
N PRO A 13 -18.88 -5.83 34.94
CA PRO A 13 -19.96 -5.63 33.96
C PRO A 13 -20.69 -6.92 33.54
N ASN A 14 -20.04 -8.08 33.68
CA ASN A 14 -20.63 -9.40 33.43
C ASN A 14 -21.34 -10.03 34.65
N GLY A 15 -21.60 -9.26 35.72
CA GLY A 15 -22.37 -9.69 36.89
C GLY A 15 -21.62 -10.51 37.95
N ARG A 16 -20.39 -10.98 37.69
CA ARG A 16 -19.58 -11.75 38.66
C ARG A 16 -18.89 -10.85 39.69
N LEU A 17 -18.68 -11.34 40.90
CA LEU A 17 -17.94 -10.63 41.96
C LEU A 17 -16.47 -10.39 41.54
N GLN A 18 -15.99 -9.18 41.79
CA GLN A 18 -14.61 -8.78 41.49
C GLN A 18 -13.67 -9.30 42.58
N ALA A 19 -12.68 -10.12 42.22
CA ALA A 19 -11.59 -10.46 43.13
C ALA A 19 -10.73 -9.22 43.46
N CYS A 20 -10.18 -9.15 44.68
CA CYS A 20 -9.27 -8.07 45.06
C CYS A 20 -7.97 -8.09 44.24
N ASP A 21 -7.31 -6.94 44.10
CA ASP A 21 -6.13 -6.79 43.23
C ASP A 21 -4.98 -7.77 43.56
N PRO A 22 -4.60 -8.02 44.84
CA PRO A 22 -3.55 -8.99 45.14
C PRO A 22 -3.91 -10.42 44.76
N CYS A 23 -5.17 -10.83 44.95
CA CYS A 23 -5.64 -12.17 44.54
C CYS A 23 -5.72 -12.27 43.01
N ARG A 24 -6.20 -11.22 42.34
CA ARG A 24 -6.28 -11.14 40.87
C ARG A 24 -4.89 -11.22 40.22
N LYS A 25 -3.93 -10.42 40.69
CA LYS A 25 -2.54 -10.43 40.15
C LYS A 25 -1.87 -11.79 40.32
N ARG A 26 -2.16 -12.50 41.42
CA ARG A 26 -1.63 -13.85 41.67
C ARG A 26 -2.44 -14.97 41.01
N LYS A 27 -3.52 -14.64 40.30
CA LYS A 27 -4.45 -15.61 39.70
C LYS A 27 -4.97 -16.67 40.70
N VAL A 28 -5.23 -16.27 41.94
CA VAL A 28 -5.80 -17.16 42.99
C VAL A 28 -7.22 -16.73 43.36
N ALA A 29 -8.03 -17.70 43.81
CA ALA A 29 -9.41 -17.45 44.25
C ALA A 29 -9.47 -16.47 45.43
N CYS A 30 -10.35 -15.47 45.32
CA CYS A 30 -10.65 -14.51 46.37
C CYS A 30 -11.94 -14.92 47.07
N ASP A 31 -12.00 -14.81 48.39
CA ASP A 31 -13.19 -15.06 49.20
C ASP A 31 -14.12 -13.83 49.32
N HIS A 32 -13.75 -12.71 48.70
CA HIS A 32 -14.56 -11.50 48.56
C HIS A 32 -14.99 -10.81 49.87
N ALA A 33 -14.48 -11.25 51.03
CA ALA A 33 -14.76 -10.62 52.31
C ALA A 33 -14.27 -9.16 52.33
N GLN A 34 -15.09 -8.27 52.91
CA GLN A 34 -14.83 -6.83 53.05
C GLN A 34 -14.62 -6.49 54.53
N PRO A 35 -13.75 -5.53 54.87
CA PRO A 35 -12.94 -4.69 53.98
C PRO A 35 -11.68 -5.38 53.40
N VAL A 36 -11.29 -6.54 53.95
CA VAL A 36 -10.08 -7.28 53.54
C VAL A 36 -10.44 -8.76 53.43
N CYS A 37 -10.09 -9.38 52.30
CA CYS A 37 -10.32 -10.81 52.08
C CYS A 37 -9.45 -11.66 53.02
N ASN A 38 -9.93 -12.83 53.47
CA ASN A 38 -9.20 -13.64 54.44
C ASN A 38 -7.83 -14.08 53.92
N ARG A 39 -7.70 -14.30 52.61
CA ARG A 39 -6.41 -14.65 51.98
C ARG A 39 -5.38 -13.52 52.05
N CYS A 40 -5.82 -12.26 51.93
CA CYS A 40 -4.96 -11.09 52.13
C CYS A 40 -4.66 -10.84 53.62
N ARG A 41 -5.61 -11.16 54.51
CA ARG A 41 -5.41 -11.08 55.97
C ARG A 41 -4.38 -12.10 56.46
N ALA A 42 -4.52 -13.36 56.07
CA ALA A 42 -3.60 -14.44 56.44
C ALA A 42 -2.16 -14.22 55.94
N ARG A 43 -1.99 -13.41 54.88
CA ARG A 43 -0.68 -13.08 54.31
C ARG A 43 -0.12 -11.74 54.80
N ASN A 44 -0.70 -11.14 55.83
CA ASN A 44 -0.32 -9.81 56.34
C ASN A 44 -0.30 -8.71 55.26
N GLN A 45 -1.16 -8.82 54.24
CA GLN A 45 -1.27 -7.87 53.13
C GLN A 45 -2.60 -7.10 53.16
N ALA A 46 -3.20 -6.97 54.33
CA ALA A 46 -4.47 -6.30 54.54
C ALA A 46 -4.50 -4.88 53.92
N LYS A 47 -3.41 -4.11 54.07
CA LYS A 47 -3.27 -2.75 53.53
C LYS A 47 -3.28 -2.67 51.99
N LYS A 48 -2.95 -3.77 51.29
CA LYS A 48 -2.92 -3.84 49.82
C LYS A 48 -4.19 -4.47 49.22
N CYS A 49 -5.13 -4.91 50.06
CA CYS A 49 -6.36 -5.56 49.62
C CYS A 49 -7.37 -4.51 49.15
N VAL A 50 -7.31 -4.17 47.86
CA VAL A 50 -8.18 -3.16 47.22
C VAL A 50 -8.98 -3.81 46.11
N TYR A 51 -10.24 -3.42 45.96
CA TYR A 51 -11.12 -3.83 44.87
C TYR A 51 -11.29 -2.65 43.91
N ILE A 52 -10.67 -2.71 42.74
CA ILE A 52 -10.82 -1.65 41.71
C ILE A 52 -11.92 -2.07 40.73
N VAL A 53 -12.95 -1.23 40.62
CA VAL A 53 -13.98 -1.30 39.57
C VAL A 53 -14.05 0.09 38.94
N GLY A 54 -13.83 0.20 37.62
CA GLY A 54 -14.01 1.41 36.80
C GLY A 54 -13.60 2.75 37.44
N ASN A 55 -12.38 3.22 37.18
CA ASN A 55 -11.80 4.54 37.52
C ASN A 55 -12.06 5.19 38.90
N THR A 56 -12.62 4.47 39.87
CA THR A 56 -12.88 5.02 41.21
C THR A 56 -12.28 4.08 42.26
N ARG A 57 -11.19 4.49 42.91
CA ARG A 57 -10.58 3.73 44.01
C ARG A 57 -11.39 3.97 45.28
N LEU A 58 -11.96 2.92 45.87
CA LEU A 58 -12.45 2.94 47.25
C LEU A 58 -11.26 2.63 48.17
N THR A 59 -10.59 3.64 48.72
CA THR A 59 -9.51 3.47 49.72
C THR A 59 -10.00 3.84 51.12
N PRO A 60 -9.57 3.13 52.18
CA PRO A 60 -9.58 3.66 53.55
C PRO A 60 -8.30 4.47 53.82
N ARG A 61 -8.42 5.67 54.41
CA ARG A 61 -7.28 6.48 54.93
C ARG A 61 -6.64 5.77 56.14
N PRO A 62 -5.29 5.78 56.27
CA PRO A 62 -4.66 6.76 57.19
C PRO A 62 -3.21 7.23 56.85
N ASN A 63 -2.87 8.36 57.47
CA ASN A 63 -1.64 9.18 57.64
C ASN A 63 -0.24 8.70 57.19
N SER A 64 0.52 9.67 56.65
CA SER A 64 1.97 9.78 56.31
C SER A 64 2.93 9.53 57.52
N PRO A 65 4.29 9.56 57.42
CA PRO A 65 5.14 10.08 56.32
C PRO A 65 6.53 9.39 56.03
N ILE A 66 7.26 9.97 55.05
CA ILE A 66 8.74 9.97 54.78
C ILE A 66 9.42 8.73 54.17
N GLY A 67 10.26 8.94 53.14
CA GLY A 67 11.43 8.09 52.85
C GLY A 67 11.87 8.08 51.37
N ASN A 68 13.11 8.50 51.11
CA ASN A 68 13.74 8.77 49.81
C ASN A 68 14.19 7.54 49.00
N ASP A 69 14.64 7.85 47.79
CA ASP A 69 15.85 7.37 47.09
C ASP A 69 15.77 6.36 45.93
N GLU A 70 16.34 6.88 44.83
CA GLU A 70 17.31 6.33 43.89
C GLU A 70 16.91 5.42 42.70
N ASP A 71 17.38 5.95 41.56
CA ASP A 71 17.76 5.40 40.26
C ASP A 71 18.14 3.90 40.19
N LEU A 72 17.85 3.27 39.03
CA LEU A 72 18.85 2.77 38.06
C LEU A 72 18.27 1.73 37.07
N ASP A 73 18.53 2.02 35.81
CA ASP A 73 19.04 1.18 34.70
C ASP A 73 18.32 -0.05 34.10
N PHE A 74 18.06 0.17 32.81
CA PHE A 74 18.23 -0.60 31.56
C PHE A 74 18.90 -2.00 31.55
N ASN A 75 18.32 -2.86 30.69
CA ASN A 75 18.82 -4.07 30.01
C ASN A 75 19.06 -5.37 30.80
N THR A 76 18.32 -6.44 30.45
CA THR A 76 18.83 -7.61 29.70
C THR A 76 17.72 -8.61 29.31
N LEU A 77 17.95 -9.20 28.15
CA LEU A 77 17.26 -10.17 27.29
C LEU A 77 16.55 -11.42 27.87
N ALA A 78 15.63 -11.90 27.01
CA ALA A 78 15.31 -13.29 26.65
C ALA A 78 14.38 -14.13 27.56
N GLY A 79 13.44 -14.82 26.89
CA GLY A 79 12.96 -16.14 27.35
C GLY A 79 11.46 -16.38 27.34
N THR A 80 10.98 -16.93 26.22
CA THR A 80 10.06 -18.07 26.09
C THR A 80 8.56 -18.00 26.45
N SER A 81 7.81 -18.59 25.50
CA SER A 81 6.57 -19.38 25.64
C SER A 81 5.20 -18.67 25.61
N SER A 82 4.55 -18.73 24.45
CA SER A 82 3.11 -18.57 24.28
C SER A 82 2.46 -19.95 24.13
N PRO A 83 1.39 -20.28 24.86
CA PRO A 83 0.59 -21.46 24.56
C PRO A 83 -0.53 -21.14 23.56
N LEU A 84 -0.69 -22.03 22.57
CA LEU A 84 -1.87 -22.14 21.73
C LEU A 84 -3.12 -22.39 22.58
N VAL A 85 -4.23 -21.77 22.21
CA VAL A 85 -5.57 -22.21 22.62
C VAL A 85 -6.46 -22.26 21.38
N SER A 86 -6.89 -23.47 21.04
CA SER A 86 -7.92 -23.72 20.03
C SER A 86 -9.28 -23.26 20.53
N VAL A 87 -10.10 -22.74 19.63
CA VAL A 87 -11.52 -22.50 19.90
C VAL A 87 -12.34 -23.19 18.83
N SER A 88 -12.92 -24.31 19.23
CA SER A 88 -13.99 -25.01 18.53
C SER A 88 -15.28 -24.18 18.68
N GLY A 89 -15.84 -23.73 17.56
CA GLY A 89 -17.12 -23.02 17.51
C GLY A 89 -18.20 -23.91 16.90
N ARG A 90 -19.08 -24.46 17.76
CA ARG A 90 -20.29 -25.19 17.36
C ARG A 90 -21.26 -24.26 16.63
N ALA A 91 -21.73 -24.73 15.47
CA ALA A 91 -22.86 -24.19 14.75
C ALA A 91 -24.16 -24.29 15.56
N LEU A 92 -24.99 -23.25 15.50
CA LEU A 92 -26.39 -23.27 15.91
C LEU A 92 -27.25 -22.99 14.69
N SER A 93 -28.02 -24.00 14.33
CA SER A 93 -28.99 -24.04 13.24
C SER A 93 -30.30 -23.37 13.67
N THR A 94 -30.82 -22.49 12.84
CA THR A 94 -32.25 -22.11 12.72
C THR A 94 -32.42 -21.61 11.29
N GLY A 95 -33.34 -22.00 10.42
CA GLY A 95 -34.50 -22.87 10.44
C GLY A 95 -35.28 -22.50 9.17
N THR A 96 -35.54 -23.48 8.31
CA THR A 96 -36.13 -23.32 6.96
C THR A 96 -37.59 -22.89 6.98
N ILE A 97 -37.94 -21.80 6.27
CA ILE A 97 -39.25 -21.52 5.64
C ILE A 97 -38.88 -20.58 4.47
N GLY A 98 -39.07 -20.85 3.17
CA GLY A 98 -40.24 -21.35 2.45
C GLY A 98 -40.45 -20.36 1.30
N GLN A 99 -40.17 -20.77 0.06
CA GLN A 99 -40.33 -19.94 -1.14
C GLN A 99 -41.80 -19.61 -1.37
N THR A 100 -42.12 -18.32 -1.59
CA THR A 100 -43.26 -17.92 -2.42
C THR A 100 -42.86 -16.73 -3.29
N ARG A 101 -43.10 -16.92 -4.58
CA ARG A 101 -42.85 -16.03 -5.70
C ARG A 101 -44.06 -15.10 -5.85
N THR A 102 -43.87 -13.79 -5.82
CA THR A 102 -44.84 -12.80 -6.30
C THR A 102 -44.09 -11.61 -6.88
N GLU A 103 -44.35 -11.38 -8.16
CA GLU A 103 -43.93 -10.21 -8.95
C GLU A 103 -44.63 -8.95 -8.44
N GLY A 104 -43.94 -7.80 -8.46
CA GLY A 104 -44.55 -6.50 -8.20
C GLY A 104 -43.56 -5.37 -7.90
N ASN A 105 -43.34 -4.53 -8.91
CA ASN A 105 -42.90 -3.12 -8.87
C ASN A 105 -41.60 -2.75 -8.14
N ALA A 106 -40.55 -2.56 -8.93
CA ALA A 106 -39.38 -1.79 -8.56
C ALA A 106 -39.74 -0.29 -8.48
N GLU A 107 -40.04 0.20 -7.28
CA GLU A 107 -39.96 1.62 -6.98
C GLU A 107 -38.52 1.98 -6.63
N GLN A 108 -38.01 2.99 -7.34
CA GLN A 108 -36.70 3.60 -7.16
C GLN A 108 -36.53 4.09 -5.72
N LEU A 109 -35.70 3.40 -4.92
CA LEU A 109 -35.13 4.00 -3.72
C LEU A 109 -34.06 5.00 -4.16
N GLY A 110 -34.31 6.28 -3.89
CA GLY A 110 -33.40 7.37 -4.21
C GLY A 110 -32.00 7.13 -3.66
N THR A 111 -31.01 7.29 -4.54
CA THR A 111 -29.61 7.41 -4.19
C THR A 111 -29.44 8.62 -3.29
N SER A 112 -29.36 8.41 -1.97
CA SER A 112 -28.91 9.45 -1.05
C SER A 112 -27.43 9.71 -1.37
N SER A 113 -27.17 10.80 -2.09
CA SER A 113 -25.83 11.32 -2.32
C SER A 113 -25.16 11.53 -0.96
N VAL A 114 -24.11 10.75 -0.69
CA VAL A 114 -23.20 10.99 0.43
C VAL A 114 -22.38 12.22 0.05
N GLU A 115 -22.91 13.42 0.32
CA GLU A 115 -22.07 14.61 0.38
C GLU A 115 -21.00 14.34 1.44
N LEU A 116 -19.71 14.46 1.09
CA LEU A 116 -18.59 14.33 2.03
C LEU A 116 -18.77 15.31 3.19
N PRO A 117 -19.18 14.89 4.40
CA PRO A 117 -19.31 15.80 5.53
C PRO A 117 -17.94 15.86 6.21
N SER A 118 -17.05 16.68 5.68
CA SER A 118 -15.72 16.92 6.27
C SER A 118 -15.84 17.89 7.44
N GLY A 119 -16.34 17.42 8.58
CA GLY A 119 -16.08 18.10 9.85
C GLY A 119 -14.56 18.04 10.15
N PRO A 120 -13.92 19.12 10.64
CA PRO A 120 -12.49 19.08 10.92
C PRO A 120 -12.19 18.05 12.03
N GLY A 121 -11.45 17.00 11.68
CA GLY A 121 -10.86 16.02 12.61
C GLY A 121 -11.53 14.64 12.69
N THR A 122 -12.71 14.42 12.12
CA THR A 122 -13.42 13.12 12.22
C THR A 122 -13.08 12.12 11.12
N GLY A 123 -12.42 12.56 10.04
CA GLY A 123 -12.24 11.76 8.82
C GLY A 123 -13.57 11.41 8.16
N PHE A 124 -13.49 10.61 7.10
CA PHE A 124 -14.62 10.02 6.41
C PHE A 124 -15.28 8.94 7.26
N LEU A 125 -16.59 9.07 7.45
CA LEU A 125 -17.44 8.09 8.14
C LEU A 125 -18.47 7.57 7.15
N GLY A 126 -18.39 6.29 6.78
CA GLY A 126 -19.29 5.67 5.82
C GLY A 126 -20.73 5.48 6.33
N MET A 127 -21.60 4.96 5.48
CA MET A 127 -23.05 4.81 5.75
C MET A 127 -23.39 3.93 6.97
N THR A 128 -22.50 3.01 7.35
CA THR A 128 -22.69 2.15 8.54
C THR A 128 -22.17 2.80 9.84
N SER A 129 -21.76 4.06 9.80
CA SER A 129 -21.24 4.77 10.96
C SER A 129 -22.35 5.21 11.92
N HIS A 130 -21.96 5.43 13.19
CA HIS A 130 -22.89 5.94 14.20
C HIS A 130 -23.50 7.30 13.84
N SER A 131 -22.74 8.17 13.14
CA SER A 131 -23.22 9.47 12.67
C SER A 131 -24.28 9.32 11.59
N ALA A 132 -24.05 8.44 10.60
CA ALA A 132 -25.03 8.19 9.54
C ALA A 132 -26.37 7.68 10.10
N VAL A 133 -26.33 6.73 11.05
CA VAL A 133 -27.55 6.22 11.73
C VAL A 133 -28.25 7.34 12.51
N TYR A 134 -27.49 8.22 13.17
CA TYR A 134 -28.06 9.34 13.92
C TYR A 134 -28.70 10.38 12.99
N ASP A 135 -28.07 10.69 11.86
CA ASP A 135 -28.58 11.62 10.86
C ASP A 135 -29.86 11.07 10.21
N GLU A 136 -29.88 9.78 9.82
CA GLU A 136 -31.08 9.09 9.31
C GLU A 136 -32.22 9.11 10.33
N THR A 137 -31.91 8.81 11.60
CA THR A 137 -32.90 8.85 12.68
C THR A 137 -33.44 10.27 12.87
N THR A 138 -32.57 11.28 12.84
CA THR A 138 -32.95 12.69 12.99
C THR A 138 -33.83 13.15 11.83
N GLN A 139 -33.49 12.78 10.59
CA GLN A 139 -34.30 13.07 9.40
C GLN A 139 -35.66 12.40 9.49
N THR A 140 -35.72 11.12 9.87
CA THR A 140 -36.97 10.36 10.04
C THR A 140 -37.87 11.00 11.11
N LEU A 141 -37.29 11.38 12.26
CA LEU A 141 -38.03 12.06 13.33
C LEU A 141 -38.50 13.46 12.92
N SER A 142 -37.77 14.15 12.04
CA SER A 142 -38.13 15.48 11.52
C SER A 142 -39.34 15.43 10.59
N LEU A 143 -39.57 14.30 9.91
CA LEU A 143 -40.73 14.09 9.03
C LEU A 143 -42.02 13.76 9.81
N LEU A 144 -41.93 13.39 11.09
CA LEU A 144 -43.09 13.13 11.95
C LEU A 144 -43.64 14.45 12.51
N GLN A 145 -44.91 14.77 12.18
CA GLN A 145 -45.58 15.99 12.67
C GLN A 145 -45.53 16.08 14.21
N GLY A 146 -45.03 17.20 14.73
CA GLY A 146 -44.97 17.51 16.16
C GLY A 146 -43.63 17.25 16.86
N PHE A 147 -42.67 16.57 16.24
CA PHE A 147 -41.37 16.26 16.85
C PHE A 147 -40.27 17.29 16.59
N GLN A 148 -40.46 18.20 15.64
CA GLN A 148 -39.47 19.22 15.26
C GLN A 148 -39.10 20.17 16.41
N ALA A 149 -39.99 20.37 17.39
CA ALA A 149 -39.76 21.20 18.57
C ALA A 149 -39.08 20.45 19.74
N CYS A 150 -39.00 19.12 19.69
CA CYS A 150 -38.45 18.27 20.76
C CYS A 150 -37.11 17.62 20.40
N LEU A 151 -36.66 17.74 19.15
CA LEU A 151 -35.34 17.25 18.75
C LEU A 151 -34.26 18.19 19.32
N PRO A 152 -33.27 17.67 20.07
CA PRO A 152 -32.11 18.47 20.42
C PRO A 152 -31.43 18.91 19.13
N VAL A 153 -31.20 20.22 18.97
CA VAL A 153 -30.33 20.74 17.91
C VAL A 153 -29.01 19.99 18.04
N PRO A 154 -28.46 19.37 16.98
CA PRO A 154 -27.15 18.77 17.04
C PRO A 154 -26.17 19.89 17.42
N GLU A 155 -25.79 19.97 18.71
CA GLU A 155 -24.57 20.68 19.05
C GLU A 155 -23.50 19.95 18.25
N LYS A 156 -22.84 20.66 17.31
CA LYS A 156 -21.63 20.16 16.68
C LYS A 156 -20.78 19.65 17.83
N VAL A 157 -20.68 18.34 18.00
CA VAL A 157 -19.87 17.73 19.04
C VAL A 157 -18.49 18.26 18.71
N LYS A 158 -18.04 19.27 19.47
CA LYS A 158 -16.67 19.73 19.43
C LYS A 158 -15.89 18.55 19.97
N GLN A 159 -15.55 17.62 19.08
CA GLN A 159 -14.57 16.60 19.40
C GLN A 159 -13.39 17.36 20.02
N LYS A 160 -12.78 16.74 21.03
CA LYS A 160 -11.55 17.23 21.64
C LYS A 160 -10.48 17.24 20.55
N GLN A 161 -10.49 18.24 19.69
CA GLN A 161 -9.41 18.51 18.77
C GLN A 161 -8.21 18.73 19.66
N ARG A 162 -7.18 17.91 19.45
CA ARG A 162 -5.90 18.13 20.11
C ARG A 162 -5.48 19.55 19.74
N SER A 163 -5.30 20.42 20.74
CA SER A 163 -4.81 21.78 20.51
C SER A 163 -3.37 21.68 20.01
N ARG A 164 -3.20 21.55 18.69
CA ARG A 164 -1.90 21.48 18.04
C ARG A 164 -1.27 22.86 18.12
N SER A 165 -0.12 22.94 18.78
CA SER A 165 0.66 24.17 18.86
C SER A 165 1.96 24.02 18.10
N GLU A 166 2.36 25.05 17.35
CA GLU A 166 3.69 25.11 16.72
C GLU A 166 4.83 24.99 17.75
N SER A 167 4.57 25.36 19.01
CA SER A 167 5.56 25.22 20.09
C SER A 167 5.90 23.77 20.42
N GLU A 168 5.05 22.80 20.03
CA GLU A 168 5.37 21.36 20.16
C GLU A 168 6.61 20.98 19.34
N VAL A 169 6.97 21.76 18.30
CA VAL A 169 8.17 21.52 17.50
C VAL A 169 9.47 21.66 18.30
N LEU A 170 9.45 22.43 19.40
CA LEU A 170 10.61 22.64 20.27
C LEU A 170 10.77 21.52 21.31
N LEU A 171 9.81 20.61 21.40
CA LEU A 171 9.85 19.48 22.34
C LEU A 171 10.63 18.32 21.73
N SER A 172 11.46 17.66 22.53
CA SER A 172 12.04 16.37 22.17
C SER A 172 10.94 15.29 22.22
N PRO A 173 10.82 14.39 21.22
CA PRO A 173 11.74 14.13 20.11
C PRO A 173 11.46 14.91 18.81
N THR A 174 10.37 15.68 18.74
CA THR A 174 9.95 16.39 17.51
C THR A 174 11.00 17.38 17.01
N ARG A 175 11.66 18.10 17.93
CA ARG A 175 12.77 19.00 17.61
C ARG A 175 13.87 18.30 16.80
N GLU A 176 14.29 17.10 17.22
CA GLU A 176 15.36 16.40 16.53
C GLU A 176 14.93 15.88 15.16
N MET A 177 13.69 15.43 15.01
CA MET A 177 13.14 15.06 13.71
C MET A 177 13.22 16.24 12.73
N CYS A 178 12.81 17.43 13.17
CA CYS A 178 12.90 18.65 12.36
C CYS A 178 14.34 18.97 11.98
N LEU A 179 15.27 18.94 12.93
CA LEU A 179 16.67 19.25 12.66
C LEU A 179 17.32 18.25 11.71
N VAL A 180 17.01 16.95 11.81
CA VAL A 180 17.51 15.93 10.87
C VAL A 180 17.04 16.22 9.44
N VAL A 181 15.75 16.50 9.24
CA VAL A 181 15.19 16.84 7.92
C VAL A 181 15.84 18.11 7.38
N LEU A 182 15.86 19.18 8.17
CA LEU A 182 16.33 20.49 7.72
C LEU A 182 17.85 20.54 7.48
N ARG A 183 18.65 19.74 8.19
CA ARG A 183 20.08 19.58 7.92
C ARG A 183 20.35 18.74 6.66
N SER A 184 19.41 17.91 6.26
CA SER A 184 19.52 17.00 5.11
C SER A 184 19.06 17.62 3.79
N ILE A 185 18.43 18.79 3.81
CA ILE A 185 18.14 19.55 2.58
C ILE A 185 19.47 19.73 1.81
N PRO A 186 19.54 19.45 0.49
CA PRO A 186 20.79 19.56 -0.27
C PRO A 186 21.29 21.03 -0.34
N SER A 187 22.43 21.29 -0.99
CA SER A 187 22.75 22.67 -1.40
C SER A 187 21.90 23.07 -2.61
N TYR A 188 21.83 24.37 -2.92
CA TYR A 188 21.05 24.85 -4.06
C TYR A 188 21.44 24.14 -5.36
N VAL A 189 22.74 23.95 -5.60
CA VAL A 189 23.25 23.34 -6.85
C VAL A 189 22.99 21.84 -6.91
N GLU A 190 23.10 21.15 -5.77
CA GLU A 190 22.86 19.71 -5.67
C GLU A 190 21.37 19.36 -5.72
N GLY A 191 20.51 20.24 -5.21
CA GLY A 191 19.07 20.03 -5.12
C GLY A 191 18.28 20.44 -6.37
N LEU A 192 18.92 20.99 -7.40
CA LEU A 192 18.22 21.39 -8.63
C LEU A 192 17.47 20.20 -9.23
N ILE A 193 16.18 20.35 -9.47
CA ILE A 193 15.35 19.31 -10.09
C ILE A 193 15.39 19.54 -11.61
N PRO A 194 16.06 18.68 -12.40
CA PRO A 194 16.12 18.87 -13.84
C PRO A 194 14.72 18.74 -14.46
N PRO A 195 14.43 19.50 -15.53
CA PRO A 195 13.25 19.23 -16.34
C PRO A 195 13.42 17.83 -16.95
N LEU A 196 12.40 16.98 -16.79
CA LEU A 196 12.37 15.69 -17.47
C LEU A 196 11.83 15.90 -18.89
N ILE A 197 12.46 15.25 -19.85
CA ILE A 197 12.06 15.27 -21.27
C ILE A 197 10.82 14.37 -21.48
N ALA A 198 10.50 13.49 -20.53
CA ALA A 198 9.33 12.63 -20.58
C ALA A 198 8.79 12.35 -19.16
N PRO A 199 7.45 12.27 -18.98
CA PRO A 199 6.82 12.13 -17.68
C PRO A 199 7.11 10.76 -17.05
N HIS A 200 7.74 10.75 -15.88
CA HIS A 200 7.78 9.55 -15.05
C HIS A 200 6.34 9.26 -14.58
N PRO A 201 5.81 8.04 -14.74
CA PRO A 201 4.37 7.75 -14.58
C PRO A 201 3.82 8.01 -13.18
N TYR A 202 4.69 8.23 -12.20
CA TYR A 202 4.34 8.55 -10.82
C TYR A 202 4.55 10.03 -10.46
N ASP A 203 5.22 10.82 -11.32
CA ASP A 203 5.73 12.16 -11.01
C ASP A 203 4.83 13.32 -11.39
N GLY A 204 4.15 13.22 -12.54
CA GLY A 204 3.31 14.24 -13.14
C GLY A 204 3.36 15.65 -12.56
N TRP A 205 2.20 16.18 -12.14
CA TRP A 205 2.09 17.52 -11.53
C TRP A 205 3.01 17.71 -10.30
N ALA A 206 3.31 16.65 -9.55
CA ALA A 206 4.09 16.72 -8.31
C ALA A 206 5.55 17.15 -8.57
N ARG A 207 6.12 16.84 -9.73
CA ARG A 207 7.46 17.31 -10.11
C ARG A 207 7.50 18.81 -10.38
N LEU A 208 6.48 19.33 -11.07
CA LEU A 208 6.37 20.78 -11.35
C LEU A 208 6.14 21.55 -10.05
N ALA A 209 5.29 21.02 -9.17
CA ALA A 209 5.13 21.56 -7.83
C ALA A 209 6.45 21.50 -7.03
N ALA A 210 7.21 20.40 -7.10
CA ALA A 210 8.50 20.27 -6.43
C ALA A 210 9.53 21.31 -6.92
N GLN A 211 9.56 21.64 -8.21
CA GLN A 211 10.42 22.72 -8.73
C GLN A 211 10.07 24.07 -8.10
N ARG A 212 8.78 24.45 -8.09
CA ARG A 212 8.30 25.69 -7.45
C ARG A 212 8.58 25.71 -5.95
N ILE A 213 8.38 24.59 -5.27
CA ILE A 213 8.69 24.43 -3.83
C ILE A 213 10.19 24.64 -3.59
N PHE A 214 11.05 24.08 -4.44
CA PHE A 214 12.49 24.21 -4.33
C PHE A 214 12.93 25.68 -4.47
N GLU A 215 12.42 26.39 -5.47
CA GLU A 215 12.71 27.82 -5.66
C GLU A 215 12.21 28.65 -4.48
N SER A 216 10.99 28.38 -4.01
CA SER A 216 10.38 29.02 -2.84
C SER A 216 11.25 28.84 -1.58
N LEU A 217 11.72 27.61 -1.37
CA LEU A 217 12.54 27.21 -0.23
C LEU A 217 13.82 28.04 -0.14
N TYR A 218 14.56 28.21 -1.25
CA TYR A 218 15.80 28.98 -1.24
C TYR A 218 15.59 30.48 -1.32
N SER A 219 14.52 30.94 -1.97
CA SER A 219 14.11 32.34 -1.94
C SER A 219 13.86 32.81 -0.50
N GLN A 220 13.17 31.97 0.29
CA GLN A 220 12.78 32.33 1.66
C GLN A 220 13.85 32.00 2.72
N PHE A 221 14.48 30.84 2.61
CA PHE A 221 15.38 30.29 3.64
C PHE A 221 16.81 30.07 3.16
N GLY A 222 17.19 30.54 1.98
CA GLY A 222 18.53 30.34 1.42
C GLY A 222 19.66 30.80 2.34
N SER A 223 19.43 31.87 3.13
CA SER A 223 20.40 32.34 4.13
C SER A 223 20.62 31.35 5.28
N TYR A 224 19.63 30.50 5.61
CA TYR A 224 19.70 29.51 6.68
C TYR A 224 20.29 28.17 6.19
N LEU A 225 20.17 27.91 4.88
CA LEU A 225 20.57 26.66 4.22
C LEU A 225 22.00 26.68 3.66
N GLY A 226 22.81 27.65 4.09
CA GLY A 226 24.23 27.75 3.73
C GLY A 226 25.09 26.58 4.27
N LEU A 227 26.40 26.63 3.98
CA LEU A 227 27.35 25.56 4.34
C LEU A 227 27.43 25.28 5.86
N LYS A 228 27.15 26.27 6.70
CA LYS A 228 27.11 26.15 8.16
C LYS A 228 25.70 26.46 8.65
N ARG A 229 24.90 25.43 8.88
CA ARG A 229 23.53 25.56 9.36
C ARG A 229 23.51 25.68 10.88
N LYS A 230 22.83 26.70 11.41
CA LYS A 230 22.66 26.89 12.86
C LYS A 230 21.31 26.36 13.30
N ASP A 231 21.31 25.59 14.38
CA ASP A 231 20.07 25.01 14.94
C ASP A 231 19.01 26.06 15.23
N SER A 232 19.39 27.23 15.77
CA SER A 232 18.44 28.30 16.08
C SER A 232 17.79 28.95 14.85
N GLU A 233 18.42 28.88 13.67
CA GLU A 233 17.84 29.32 12.40
C GLU A 233 16.93 28.22 11.82
N LEU A 234 17.36 26.97 11.91
CA LEU A 234 16.56 25.81 11.50
C LEU A 234 15.31 25.63 12.37
N GLU A 235 15.37 25.90 13.66
CA GLU A 235 14.21 25.87 14.57
C GLU A 235 13.16 26.90 14.17
N LYS A 236 13.58 28.11 13.77
CA LYS A 236 12.66 29.14 13.25
C LYS A 236 11.97 28.67 11.98
N MET A 237 12.72 28.02 11.09
CA MET A 237 12.17 27.41 9.89
C MET A 237 11.21 26.25 10.24
N ALA A 238 11.55 25.40 11.21
CA ALA A 238 10.69 24.31 11.68
C ALA A 238 9.36 24.83 12.25
N MET A 239 9.39 25.91 13.05
CA MET A 239 8.18 26.58 13.54
C MET A 239 7.33 27.12 12.40
N TYR A 240 7.96 27.73 11.39
CA TYR A 240 7.28 28.25 10.21
C TYR A 240 6.54 27.15 9.43
N LEU A 241 7.25 26.08 9.08
CA LEU A 241 6.68 24.94 8.36
C LEU A 241 5.54 24.31 9.18
N THR A 242 5.72 24.17 10.49
CA THR A 242 4.71 23.61 11.40
C THR A 242 3.45 24.47 11.46
N ARG A 243 3.60 25.80 11.56
CA ARG A 243 2.47 26.74 11.56
C ARG A 243 1.61 26.57 10.30
N ASN A 244 2.28 26.44 9.15
CA ASN A 244 1.59 26.24 7.90
C ASN A 244 0.97 24.84 7.85
N THR A 245 1.69 23.78 8.25
CA THR A 245 1.17 22.40 8.34
C THR A 245 -0.10 22.27 9.20
N ILE A 246 -0.29 23.11 10.22
CA ILE A 246 -1.51 23.13 11.04
C ILE A 246 -2.74 23.63 10.25
N GLN A 247 -2.56 24.50 9.26
CA GLN A 247 -3.69 25.04 8.48
C GLN A 247 -4.26 23.95 7.56
N PRO A 248 -5.56 23.70 7.51
CA PRO A 248 -6.10 22.71 6.57
C PRO A 248 -5.77 23.08 5.11
N LEU A 249 -5.61 22.06 4.26
CA LEU A 249 -5.49 22.25 2.82
C LEU A 249 -6.89 22.23 2.21
N ASP A 250 -7.21 23.23 1.39
CA ASP A 250 -8.48 23.37 0.72
C ASP A 250 -8.44 22.72 -0.66
N ASP A 251 -8.93 21.49 -0.73
CA ASP A 251 -9.06 20.69 -1.96
C ASP A 251 -10.29 21.10 -2.82
N THR A 252 -11.01 22.17 -2.43
CA THR A 252 -12.09 22.77 -3.24
C THR A 252 -11.60 23.85 -4.19
N ILE A 253 -10.35 24.31 -4.04
CA ILE A 253 -9.72 25.24 -4.98
C ILE A 253 -9.52 24.54 -6.33
N THR A 254 -10.09 25.14 -7.36
CA THR A 254 -10.08 24.67 -8.75
C THR A 254 -8.91 25.22 -9.56
N ASP A 255 -8.49 26.45 -9.26
CA ASP A 255 -7.32 27.10 -9.88
C ASP A 255 -6.02 26.35 -9.52
N PRO A 256 -5.25 25.83 -10.49
CA PRO A 256 -4.03 25.07 -10.23
C PRO A 256 -2.97 25.87 -9.47
N ASP A 257 -2.78 27.15 -9.82
CA ASP A 257 -1.81 28.02 -9.18
C ASP A 257 -2.17 28.31 -7.72
N GLY A 258 -3.44 28.60 -7.46
CA GLY A 258 -4.01 28.77 -6.13
C GLY A 258 -3.89 27.52 -5.27
N TRP A 259 -4.13 26.34 -5.85
CA TRP A 259 -4.01 25.07 -5.13
C TRP A 259 -2.56 24.76 -4.76
N ILE A 260 -1.61 24.91 -5.71
CA ILE A 260 -0.17 24.72 -5.45
C ILE A 260 0.36 25.75 -4.43
N ALA A 261 -0.10 27.00 -4.52
CA ALA A 261 0.27 28.06 -3.59
C ALA A 261 -0.04 27.76 -2.12
N GLN A 262 -0.91 26.78 -1.81
CA GLN A 262 -1.18 26.34 -0.43
C GLN A 262 0.00 25.61 0.23
N PHE A 263 0.95 25.13 -0.58
CA PHE A 263 2.13 24.39 -0.11
C PHE A 263 3.44 24.80 -0.83
N SER A 264 3.44 25.91 -1.55
CA SER A 264 4.62 26.57 -2.11
C SER A 264 4.73 28.02 -1.62
N ASP A 265 5.72 28.76 -2.12
CA ASP A 265 5.92 30.18 -1.86
C ASP A 265 5.97 30.51 -0.37
N ARG A 266 5.03 31.32 0.15
CA ARG A 266 4.93 31.65 1.56
C ARG A 266 4.26 30.56 2.39
N ASN A 267 3.63 29.57 1.78
CA ASN A 267 2.92 28.53 2.49
C ASN A 267 3.71 27.22 2.52
N LEU A 268 5.04 27.26 2.49
CA LEU A 268 5.88 26.05 2.67
C LEU A 268 5.52 25.30 3.96
N ARG A 269 5.43 23.97 3.87
CA ARG A 269 4.95 23.06 4.92
C ARG A 269 5.87 21.84 5.02
N TRP A 270 5.67 20.99 6.02
CA TRP A 270 6.39 19.71 6.10
C TRP A 270 6.10 18.81 4.88
N GLU A 271 4.87 18.83 4.39
CA GLU A 271 4.45 18.11 3.19
C GLU A 271 5.23 18.59 1.94
N SER A 272 5.52 19.89 1.84
CA SER A 272 6.32 20.47 0.75
C SER A 272 7.73 19.88 0.73
N LEU A 273 8.38 19.76 1.90
CA LEU A 273 9.69 19.13 2.00
C LEU A 273 9.61 17.64 1.69
N GLY A 274 8.53 16.96 2.11
CA GLY A 274 8.29 15.57 1.74
C GLY A 274 8.24 15.37 0.22
N LEU A 275 7.59 16.27 -0.52
CA LEU A 275 7.57 16.22 -1.98
C LEU A 275 8.98 16.36 -2.56
N LEU A 276 9.80 17.28 -2.04
CA LEU A 276 11.20 17.42 -2.47
C LEU A 276 12.02 16.14 -2.20
N PHE A 277 11.92 15.57 -1.00
CA PHE A 277 12.63 14.33 -0.66
C PHE A 277 12.08 13.10 -1.39
N SER A 278 10.90 13.18 -2.00
CA SER A 278 10.37 12.11 -2.84
C SER A 278 10.95 12.10 -4.26
N ILE A 279 11.63 13.17 -4.69
CA ILE A 279 12.25 13.26 -6.01
C ILE A 279 13.59 12.51 -6.01
N LYS A 280 13.69 11.51 -6.88
CA LYS A 280 14.89 10.66 -7.01
C LYS A 280 16.01 11.36 -7.79
N GLU A 281 15.65 12.09 -8.85
CA GLU A 281 16.60 12.77 -9.72
C GLU A 281 16.78 14.23 -9.30
N ILE A 282 17.83 14.48 -8.51
CA ILE A 282 18.30 15.83 -8.18
C ILE A 282 19.71 16.07 -8.72
N GLY A 283 20.06 17.34 -8.90
CA GLY A 283 21.35 17.81 -9.38
C GLY A 283 21.38 18.02 -10.90
N LYS A 284 22.47 18.64 -11.38
CA LYS A 284 22.64 18.91 -12.81
C LYS A 284 22.82 17.60 -13.60
N ARG A 285 21.94 17.32 -14.56
CA ARG A 285 22.15 16.30 -15.60
C ARG A 285 23.33 16.75 -16.48
N ARG A 286 24.55 16.26 -16.21
CA ARG A 286 25.73 16.57 -17.03
C ARG A 286 25.83 15.55 -18.16
N LEU A 287 25.74 16.03 -19.40
CA LEU A 287 25.78 15.27 -20.66
C LEU A 287 27.18 14.70 -21.00
N SER A 288 28.06 14.44 -20.04
CA SER A 288 29.45 14.00 -20.34
C SER A 288 29.96 12.91 -19.40
N ASP A 289 30.30 11.75 -19.98
CA ASP A 289 30.70 10.48 -19.37
C ASP A 289 32.03 10.49 -18.54
N GLN A 290 32.63 11.64 -18.25
CA GLN A 290 34.00 11.70 -17.68
C GLN A 290 34.11 12.13 -16.21
N GLN A 291 33.00 12.29 -15.48
CA GLN A 291 33.01 12.59 -14.03
C GLN A 291 32.04 11.70 -13.22
N ASP A 292 31.82 10.45 -13.62
CA ASP A 292 30.82 9.55 -13.01
C ASP A 292 31.08 9.18 -11.55
N ILE A 293 32.34 9.15 -11.10
CA ILE A 293 32.69 8.58 -9.78
C ILE A 293 32.19 9.44 -8.61
N SER A 294 32.21 10.77 -8.71
CA SER A 294 31.77 11.67 -7.62
C SER A 294 30.24 11.81 -7.54
N ASN A 295 29.56 11.69 -8.68
CA ASN A 295 28.11 11.82 -8.78
C ASN A 295 27.39 10.54 -8.27
N GLU A 296 27.94 9.36 -8.54
CA GLU A 296 27.43 8.10 -8.00
C GLU A 296 27.49 8.03 -6.47
N SER A 297 28.57 8.55 -5.85
CA SER A 297 28.68 8.62 -4.39
C SER A 297 27.64 9.55 -3.74
N PHE A 298 27.32 10.67 -4.40
CA PHE A 298 26.27 11.58 -3.93
C PHE A 298 24.88 10.97 -4.11
N LYS A 299 24.57 10.41 -5.29
CA LYS A 299 23.27 9.78 -5.58
C LYS A 299 22.97 8.62 -4.63
N GLY A 300 23.95 7.74 -4.40
CA GLY A 300 23.80 6.62 -3.47
C GLY A 300 23.51 7.09 -2.03
N ARG A 301 24.19 8.15 -1.58
CA ARG A 301 23.94 8.76 -0.26
C ARG A 301 22.60 9.49 -0.21
N TRP A 302 22.24 10.21 -1.26
CA TRP A 302 20.99 10.94 -1.37
C TRP A 302 19.80 9.99 -1.23
N ARG A 303 19.85 8.81 -1.86
CA ARG A 303 18.77 7.83 -1.80
C ARG A 303 18.35 7.49 -0.36
N GLU A 304 19.31 7.14 0.49
CA GLU A 304 19.01 6.77 1.88
C GLU A 304 18.61 8.00 2.72
N VAL A 305 19.27 9.14 2.50
CA VAL A 305 18.90 10.41 3.16
C VAL A 305 17.47 10.83 2.80
N ALA A 306 17.11 10.74 1.52
CA ALA A 306 15.80 11.05 0.98
C ALA A 306 14.73 10.12 1.55
N ARG A 307 14.99 8.81 1.61
CA ARG A 307 14.09 7.82 2.25
C ARG A 307 13.80 8.18 3.70
N VAL A 308 14.84 8.41 4.50
CA VAL A 308 14.69 8.75 5.92
C VAL A 308 13.97 10.08 6.09
N CYS A 309 14.34 11.11 5.32
CA CYS A 309 13.71 12.43 5.42
C CYS A 309 12.26 12.44 4.91
N LEU A 310 11.92 11.62 3.92
CA LEU A 310 10.54 11.40 3.48
C LEU A 310 9.70 10.81 4.62
N GLY A 311 10.17 9.76 5.29
CA GLY A 311 9.48 9.19 6.46
C GLY A 311 9.31 10.21 7.59
N LEU A 312 10.37 10.97 7.92
CA LEU A 312 10.32 11.99 8.96
C LEU A 312 9.38 13.15 8.62
N THR A 313 9.31 13.58 7.36
CA THR A 313 8.38 14.65 6.93
C THR A 313 6.93 14.19 6.97
N ILE A 314 6.64 12.93 6.63
CA ILE A 314 5.31 12.32 6.82
C ILE A 314 4.93 12.30 8.30
N ASP A 315 5.84 11.84 9.18
CA ASP A 315 5.59 11.82 10.62
C ASP A 315 5.38 13.23 11.20
N LEU A 316 6.16 14.21 10.75
CA LEU A 316 6.00 15.61 11.15
C LEU A 316 4.66 16.15 10.67
N ALA A 317 4.27 15.91 9.41
CA ALA A 317 2.98 16.31 8.88
C ALA A 317 1.82 15.73 9.72
N ARG A 318 1.86 14.43 10.05
CA ARG A 318 0.81 13.73 10.83
C ARG A 318 0.70 14.19 12.28
N ARG A 319 1.77 14.73 12.87
CA ARG A 319 1.70 15.33 14.22
C ARG A 319 0.83 16.59 14.21
N PHE A 320 0.82 17.32 13.11
CA PHE A 320 0.26 18.66 12.99
C PHE A 320 -0.95 18.78 12.04
N SER A 321 -1.25 17.73 11.28
CA SER A 321 -2.40 17.62 10.38
C SER A 321 -3.06 16.24 10.55
N ASP A 322 -4.38 16.18 10.37
CA ASP A 322 -5.13 14.90 10.37
C ASP A 322 -4.99 14.15 9.03
N GLY A 323 -4.48 14.82 7.99
CA GLY A 323 -4.29 14.29 6.66
C GLY A 323 -4.75 15.26 5.58
N ASN A 324 -4.18 15.14 4.39
CA ASN A 324 -4.56 15.89 3.18
C ASN A 324 -4.11 15.13 1.94
N SER A 325 -4.51 15.64 0.76
CA SER A 325 -4.18 15.05 -0.54
C SER A 325 -2.68 14.87 -0.77
N ILE A 326 -1.86 15.83 -0.34
CA ILE A 326 -0.40 15.76 -0.46
C ILE A 326 0.16 14.63 0.42
N LEU A 327 -0.35 14.45 1.64
CA LEU A 327 0.12 13.40 2.53
C LEU A 327 -0.14 11.99 1.96
N VAL A 328 -1.29 11.77 1.29
CA VAL A 328 -1.55 10.51 0.57
C VAL A 328 -0.50 10.28 -0.51
N GLN A 329 -0.20 11.31 -1.31
CA GLN A 329 0.85 11.25 -2.31
C GLN A 329 2.20 10.88 -1.68
N LEU A 330 2.57 11.47 -0.54
CA LEU A 330 3.81 11.14 0.17
C LEU A 330 3.83 9.69 0.67
N CYS A 331 2.72 9.16 1.18
CA CYS A 331 2.65 7.74 1.58
C CYS A 331 2.85 6.78 0.39
N ILE A 332 2.34 7.14 -0.80
CA ILE A 332 2.62 6.37 -2.03
C ILE A 332 4.11 6.41 -2.34
N ARG A 333 4.73 7.59 -2.28
CA ARG A 333 6.18 7.76 -2.52
C ARG A 333 7.03 6.99 -1.52
N GLN A 334 6.63 6.98 -0.26
CA GLN A 334 7.30 6.23 0.78
C GLN A 334 7.23 4.73 0.46
N THR A 335 6.09 4.22 0.02
CA THR A 335 5.95 2.80 -0.35
C THR A 335 6.88 2.43 -1.50
N VAL A 336 6.94 3.26 -2.54
CA VAL A 336 7.87 3.05 -3.67
C VAL A 336 9.34 3.10 -3.21
N ALA A 337 9.69 4.03 -2.32
CA ALA A 337 11.05 4.12 -1.77
C ALA A 337 11.40 2.89 -0.93
N GLU A 338 10.50 2.43 -0.06
CA GLU A 338 10.70 1.22 0.76
C GLU A 338 10.79 -0.04 -0.10
N SER A 339 9.98 -0.17 -1.15
CA SER A 339 10.08 -1.26 -2.14
C SER A 339 11.48 -1.32 -2.75
N ILE A 340 11.98 -0.19 -3.27
CA ILE A 340 13.29 -0.13 -3.95
C ILE A 340 14.46 -0.34 -2.99
N ILE A 341 14.35 0.05 -1.72
CA ILE A 341 15.50 0.07 -0.79
C ILE A 341 15.51 -1.15 0.13
N THR A 342 14.35 -1.55 0.65
CA THR A 342 14.23 -2.65 1.62
C THR A 342 13.67 -3.93 1.03
N GLY A 343 13.08 -3.86 -0.17
CA GLY A 343 12.49 -5.00 -0.87
C GLY A 343 10.99 -5.13 -0.63
N ASP A 344 10.29 -5.71 -1.61
CA ASP A 344 8.83 -5.75 -1.67
C ASP A 344 8.20 -6.68 -0.62
N ALA A 345 8.92 -7.73 -0.23
CA ALA A 345 8.47 -8.66 0.81
C ALA A 345 8.63 -8.10 2.23
N SER A 346 9.37 -7.00 2.40
CA SER A 346 9.73 -6.45 3.71
C SER A 346 8.52 -5.96 4.52
N LEU A 347 8.65 -5.97 5.85
CA LEU A 347 7.65 -5.40 6.75
C LEU A 347 7.54 -3.86 6.58
N SER A 348 8.65 -3.19 6.28
CA SER A 348 8.69 -1.74 6.02
C SER A 348 7.84 -1.37 4.82
N CYS A 349 8.04 -2.03 3.67
CA CYS A 349 7.24 -1.81 2.47
C CYS A 349 5.75 -2.07 2.73
N TRP A 350 5.42 -3.19 3.39
CA TRP A 350 4.04 -3.54 3.73
C TRP A 350 3.34 -2.52 4.63
N ARG A 351 4.06 -1.99 5.63
CA ARG A 351 3.52 -0.97 6.53
C ARG A 351 3.31 0.37 5.81
N ALA A 352 4.24 0.77 4.95
CA ALA A 352 4.09 1.98 4.14
C ALA A 352 2.87 1.88 3.20
N MET A 353 2.69 0.72 2.56
CA MET A 353 1.50 0.43 1.74
C MET A 353 0.22 0.56 2.58
N ALA A 354 0.18 -0.05 3.76
CA ALA A 354 -0.98 0.01 4.65
C ALA A 354 -1.32 1.43 5.09
N GLU A 355 -0.30 2.24 5.32
CA GLU A 355 -0.48 3.65 5.66
C GLU A 355 -1.11 4.44 4.52
N SER A 356 -0.74 4.17 3.26
CA SER A 356 -1.37 4.81 2.10
C SER A 356 -2.86 4.49 1.98
N VAL A 357 -3.26 3.23 2.20
CA VAL A 357 -4.68 2.80 2.19
C VAL A 357 -5.44 3.41 3.35
N ALA A 358 -4.86 3.41 4.55
CA ALA A 358 -5.47 4.00 5.74
C ALA A 358 -5.71 5.50 5.56
N MET A 359 -4.74 6.24 5.02
CA MET A 359 -4.89 7.67 4.76
C MET A 359 -5.94 7.95 3.68
N LEU A 360 -5.89 7.22 2.57
CA LEU A 360 -6.86 7.34 1.46
C LEU A 360 -8.30 7.12 1.95
N THR A 361 -8.52 6.08 2.75
CA THR A 361 -9.84 5.72 3.27
C THR A 361 -10.30 6.69 4.36
N PHE A 362 -9.40 7.13 5.24
CA PHE A 362 -9.68 8.15 6.25
C PHE A 362 -10.08 9.49 5.63
N LEU A 363 -9.50 9.88 4.49
CA LEU A 363 -9.87 11.11 3.78
C LEU A 363 -11.10 10.96 2.89
N GLY A 364 -11.66 9.75 2.77
CA GLY A 364 -12.84 9.50 1.93
C GLY A 364 -12.57 9.47 0.44
N PHE A 365 -11.31 9.49 0.00
CA PHE A 365 -10.95 9.57 -1.42
C PHE A 365 -11.32 8.32 -2.22
N HIS A 366 -11.51 7.19 -1.54
CA HIS A 366 -12.05 5.95 -2.11
C HIS A 366 -13.56 6.01 -2.44
N ALA A 367 -14.29 6.96 -1.85
CA ALA A 367 -15.74 7.01 -1.85
C ALA A 367 -16.30 8.26 -2.58
N GLU A 368 -15.55 8.83 -3.54
CA GLU A 368 -16.04 9.94 -4.35
C GLU A 368 -17.21 9.46 -5.22
N SER A 369 -18.28 10.27 -5.29
CA SER A 369 -19.46 9.96 -6.11
C SER A 369 -19.34 10.61 -7.50
N SER A 370 -19.84 9.92 -8.53
CA SER A 370 -20.03 10.49 -9.87
C SER A 370 -21.13 11.54 -9.87
N SER A 371 -20.84 12.76 -9.43
CA SER A 371 -21.80 13.88 -9.47
C SER A 371 -21.90 14.47 -10.88
N PRO A 372 -23.12 14.79 -11.38
CA PRO A 372 -23.30 15.60 -12.58
C PRO A 372 -22.66 16.99 -12.48
N SER A 373 -22.40 17.47 -11.26
CA SER A 373 -21.72 18.74 -11.00
C SER A 373 -20.19 18.63 -10.95
N TYR A 374 -19.61 17.46 -11.25
CA TYR A 374 -18.17 17.26 -11.26
C TYR A 374 -17.51 18.20 -12.27
N GLN A 375 -16.57 19.01 -11.81
CA GLN A 375 -15.72 19.87 -12.64
C GLN A 375 -14.28 19.40 -12.47
N PRO A 376 -13.67 18.80 -13.51
CA PRO A 376 -12.26 18.40 -13.45
C PRO A 376 -11.35 19.60 -13.22
N CYS A 377 -10.47 19.48 -12.24
CA CYS A 377 -9.40 20.43 -11.94
C CYS A 377 -8.19 19.68 -11.38
N LEU A 378 -7.07 20.38 -11.18
CA LEU A 378 -5.85 19.78 -10.63
C LEU A 378 -6.12 19.01 -9.33
N SER A 379 -6.81 19.62 -8.37
CA SER A 379 -7.07 19.00 -7.07
C SER A 379 -7.99 17.78 -7.17
N SER A 380 -9.00 17.82 -8.05
CA SER A 380 -9.96 16.72 -8.20
C SER A 380 -9.34 15.50 -8.89
N GLU A 381 -8.61 15.71 -9.99
CA GLU A 381 -7.94 14.61 -10.67
C GLU A 381 -6.72 14.12 -9.88
N ALA A 382 -6.01 14.98 -9.13
CA ALA A 382 -4.96 14.52 -8.22
C ALA A 382 -5.51 13.49 -7.22
N ARG A 383 -6.71 13.71 -6.66
CA ARG A 383 -7.40 12.73 -5.79
C ARG A 383 -7.75 11.43 -6.51
N ARG A 384 -8.30 11.49 -7.72
CA ARG A 384 -8.60 10.28 -8.51
C ARG A 384 -7.35 9.51 -8.88
N ARG A 385 -6.27 10.21 -9.23
CA ARG A 385 -4.97 9.61 -9.58
C ARG A 385 -4.33 8.92 -8.37
N VAL A 386 -4.32 9.54 -7.17
CA VAL A 386 -3.79 8.85 -5.97
C VAL A 386 -4.65 7.64 -5.58
N THR A 387 -5.98 7.72 -5.76
CA THR A 387 -6.87 6.59 -5.52
C THR A 387 -6.55 5.41 -6.44
N ALA A 388 -6.41 5.68 -7.74
CA ALA A 388 -6.01 4.67 -8.71
C ALA A 388 -4.64 4.07 -8.39
N HIS A 389 -3.65 4.90 -8.03
CA HIS A 389 -2.31 4.44 -7.67
C HIS A 389 -2.30 3.53 -6.43
N VAL A 390 -2.95 3.93 -5.34
CA VAL A 390 -3.05 3.11 -4.12
C VAL A 390 -3.73 1.79 -4.44
N PHE A 391 -4.81 1.81 -5.23
CA PHE A 391 -5.50 0.59 -5.62
C PHE A 391 -4.60 -0.37 -6.42
N ILE A 392 -3.88 0.13 -7.44
CA ILE A 392 -2.95 -0.68 -8.24
C ILE A 392 -1.84 -1.27 -7.37
N MET A 393 -1.22 -0.43 -6.53
CA MET A 393 -0.10 -0.82 -5.68
C MET A 393 -0.50 -1.92 -4.69
N ASP A 394 -1.71 -1.84 -4.11
CA ASP A 394 -2.28 -2.87 -3.25
C ASP A 394 -2.31 -4.24 -3.97
N LYS A 395 -2.77 -4.28 -5.24
CA LYS A 395 -2.85 -5.53 -6.01
C LYS A 395 -1.50 -6.06 -6.43
N VAL A 396 -0.57 -5.19 -6.81
CA VAL A 396 0.79 -5.61 -7.18
C VAL A 396 1.51 -6.23 -5.99
N VAL A 397 1.49 -5.56 -4.83
CA VAL A 397 2.12 -6.09 -3.60
C VAL A 397 1.39 -7.34 -3.11
N THR A 398 0.08 -7.40 -3.25
CA THR A 398 -0.71 -8.60 -2.95
C THR A 398 -0.28 -9.77 -3.82
N LEU A 399 -0.18 -9.65 -5.14
CA LEU A 399 0.30 -10.77 -5.97
C LEU A 399 1.75 -11.14 -5.66
N PHE A 400 2.60 -10.17 -5.34
CA PHE A 400 4.01 -10.42 -5.05
C PHE A 400 4.20 -11.21 -3.73
N THR A 401 3.47 -10.84 -2.69
CA THR A 401 3.64 -11.39 -1.33
C THR A 401 2.59 -12.45 -0.95
N GLY A 402 1.50 -12.49 -1.72
CA GLY A 402 0.22 -13.14 -1.47
C GLY A 402 -0.41 -12.92 -0.10
N ARG A 403 -0.07 -11.79 0.54
CA ARG A 403 -0.83 -11.27 1.68
C ARG A 403 -2.23 -10.81 1.21
N PRO A 404 -3.26 -10.84 2.07
CA PRO A 404 -4.58 -10.36 1.69
C PRO A 404 -4.58 -8.89 1.23
N PRO A 405 -5.39 -8.52 0.22
CA PRO A 405 -5.50 -7.13 -0.23
C PRO A 405 -6.10 -6.25 0.88
N GLN A 406 -5.67 -5.00 0.95
CA GLN A 406 -6.11 -4.07 1.99
C GLN A 406 -7.33 -3.24 1.59
N ILE A 407 -7.63 -3.14 0.29
CA ILE A 407 -8.81 -2.42 -0.22
C ILE A 407 -9.42 -3.15 -1.40
N SER A 408 -10.69 -3.56 -1.33
CA SER A 408 -11.38 -4.23 -2.45
C SER A 408 -12.05 -3.21 -3.37
N ARG A 409 -12.19 -3.55 -4.67
CA ARG A 409 -12.97 -2.74 -5.63
C ARG A 409 -14.41 -2.52 -5.16
N ARG A 410 -14.95 -3.44 -4.35
CA ARG A 410 -16.31 -3.37 -3.78
C ARG A 410 -16.52 -2.18 -2.83
N TYR A 411 -15.43 -1.58 -2.35
CA TYR A 411 -15.46 -0.44 -1.44
C TYR A 411 -14.92 0.84 -2.09
N VAL A 412 -14.56 0.81 -3.37
CA VAL A 412 -14.06 1.98 -4.10
C VAL A 412 -15.14 2.43 -5.08
N SER A 413 -15.73 3.60 -4.85
CA SER A 413 -16.71 4.21 -5.77
C SER A 413 -16.12 5.33 -6.62
N THR A 414 -14.91 5.79 -6.28
CA THR A 414 -14.24 6.89 -6.97
C THR A 414 -14.03 6.57 -8.45
N PRO A 415 -14.48 7.44 -9.37
CA PRO A 415 -14.29 7.21 -10.80
C PRO A 415 -12.81 7.21 -11.21
N PRO A 416 -12.45 6.52 -12.31
CA PRO A 416 -11.09 6.58 -12.84
C PRO A 416 -10.71 8.04 -13.20
N PRO A 417 -9.41 8.41 -13.06
CA PRO A 417 -8.93 9.73 -13.47
C PRO A 417 -9.10 9.92 -14.98
N LEU A 418 -9.35 11.14 -15.45
CA LEU A 418 -9.39 11.46 -16.88
C LEU A 418 -8.00 11.38 -17.51
N ASP A 419 -7.95 11.05 -18.80
CA ASP A 419 -6.72 10.97 -19.56
C ASP A 419 -6.26 12.35 -20.04
N LEU A 420 -5.86 13.18 -19.08
CA LEU A 420 -5.33 14.52 -19.31
C LEU A 420 -3.82 14.53 -19.07
N ASP A 421 -3.09 15.23 -19.92
CA ASP A 421 -1.67 15.50 -19.69
C ASP A 421 -1.47 16.37 -18.43
N ASP A 422 -0.29 16.30 -17.83
CA ASP A 422 0.03 17.09 -16.64
C ASP A 422 0.03 18.60 -16.92
N ASP A 423 0.47 19.00 -18.11
CA ASP A 423 0.41 20.42 -18.54
C ASP A 423 -1.03 20.87 -18.81
N GLU A 424 -1.90 19.97 -19.29
CA GLU A 424 -3.31 20.28 -19.56
C GLU A 424 -4.08 20.54 -18.27
N ILE A 425 -3.77 19.78 -17.21
CA ILE A 425 -4.46 19.94 -15.94
C ILE A 425 -3.93 21.11 -15.10
N LEU A 426 -2.73 21.60 -15.42
CA LEU A 426 -2.16 22.81 -14.85
C LEU A 426 -2.61 24.09 -15.58
N ALA A 427 -3.37 23.95 -16.67
CA ALA A 427 -3.94 25.07 -17.42
C ALA A 427 -5.07 25.77 -16.63
N ASP A 428 -5.50 26.95 -17.12
CA ASP A 428 -6.64 27.64 -16.50
C ASP A 428 -7.96 26.84 -16.63
N GLU A 429 -8.94 27.14 -15.78
CA GLU A 429 -10.21 26.39 -15.73
C GLU A 429 -10.94 26.31 -17.07
N ALA A 430 -10.87 27.36 -17.89
CA ALA A 430 -11.54 27.38 -19.19
C ALA A 430 -10.82 26.45 -20.19
N GLN A 431 -9.50 26.41 -20.15
CA GLN A 431 -8.68 25.50 -20.95
C GLN A 431 -8.87 24.04 -20.51
N VAL A 432 -8.86 23.76 -19.21
CA VAL A 432 -9.13 22.41 -18.68
C VAL A 432 -10.49 21.91 -19.17
N ALA A 433 -11.53 22.74 -19.09
CA ALA A 433 -12.86 22.37 -19.57
C ALA A 433 -12.87 22.05 -21.09
N GLU A 434 -12.05 22.72 -21.89
CA GLU A 434 -11.93 22.42 -23.32
C GLU A 434 -11.18 21.11 -23.57
N TYR A 435 -10.09 20.85 -22.84
CA TYR A 435 -9.39 19.58 -22.93
C TYR A 435 -10.29 18.41 -22.53
N VAL A 436 -11.10 18.57 -21.49
CA VAL A 436 -12.11 17.58 -21.07
C VAL A 436 -13.13 17.31 -22.17
N ARG A 437 -13.61 18.34 -22.89
CA ARG A 437 -14.53 18.16 -24.03
C ARG A 437 -13.89 17.45 -25.22
N SER A 438 -12.56 17.51 -25.34
CA SER A 438 -11.82 16.85 -26.41
C SER A 438 -11.56 15.36 -26.18
N LEU A 439 -11.84 14.87 -24.96
CA LEU A 439 -11.74 13.45 -24.62
C LEU A 439 -12.85 12.64 -25.32
N ASP A 440 -12.60 11.35 -25.50
CA ASP A 440 -13.63 10.44 -25.99
C ASP A 440 -14.70 10.14 -24.91
N GLN A 441 -15.74 9.39 -25.30
CA GLN A 441 -16.84 9.01 -24.40
C GLN A 441 -16.41 8.20 -23.16
N ASN A 442 -15.22 7.59 -23.19
CA ASN A 442 -14.64 6.81 -22.10
C ASN A 442 -13.63 7.63 -21.28
N GLY A 443 -13.38 8.89 -21.64
CA GLY A 443 -12.42 9.78 -21.00
C GLY A 443 -10.97 9.56 -21.41
N TRP A 444 -10.72 8.96 -22.58
CA TRP A 444 -9.38 8.83 -23.18
C TRP A 444 -9.00 10.05 -24.00
N ASN A 445 -7.69 10.33 -24.07
CA ASN A 445 -7.18 11.40 -24.90
C ASN A 445 -7.30 11.03 -26.40
N THR A 446 -7.69 12.00 -27.22
CA THR A 446 -7.81 11.84 -28.68
C THR A 446 -6.54 12.24 -29.44
N LYS A 447 -5.51 12.70 -28.71
CA LYS A 447 -4.24 13.17 -29.27
C LYS A 447 -3.27 12.02 -29.60
N GLY A 448 -3.58 10.79 -29.17
CA GLY A 448 -2.70 9.63 -29.34
C GLY A 448 -1.43 9.69 -28.47
N GLY A 449 -1.43 10.52 -27.43
CA GLY A 449 -0.35 10.61 -26.46
C GLY A 449 -0.36 9.41 -25.50
N LEU A 450 0.82 9.05 -25.01
CA LEU A 450 0.96 8.15 -23.85
C LEU A 450 1.40 9.01 -22.66
N PHE A 451 0.43 9.58 -21.95
CA PHE A 451 0.66 10.41 -20.77
C PHE A 451 0.74 9.56 -19.50
N ALA A 452 1.20 10.16 -18.40
CA ALA A 452 1.17 9.50 -17.09
C ALA A 452 -0.26 9.06 -16.71
N ALA A 453 -1.26 9.89 -17.02
CA ALA A 453 -2.67 9.56 -16.83
C ALA A 453 -3.12 8.39 -17.72
N THR A 454 -2.68 8.33 -18.99
CA THR A 454 -2.99 7.21 -19.90
C THR A 454 -2.50 5.89 -19.32
N ALA A 455 -1.24 5.86 -18.89
CA ALA A 455 -0.63 4.67 -18.30
C ALA A 455 -1.31 4.26 -16.99
N LEU A 456 -1.59 5.23 -16.11
CA LEU A 456 -2.28 5.01 -14.85
C LEU A 456 -3.68 4.41 -15.06
N ARG A 457 -4.45 4.94 -16.01
CA ARG A 457 -5.78 4.43 -16.37
C ARG A 457 -5.71 3.00 -16.89
N CYS A 458 -4.81 2.69 -17.81
CA CYS A 458 -4.63 1.34 -18.34
C CYS A 458 -4.38 0.34 -17.19
N ARG A 459 -3.41 0.67 -16.33
CA ARG A 459 -3.07 -0.16 -15.17
C ARG A 459 -4.20 -0.29 -14.16
N TYR A 460 -5.00 0.77 -13.96
CA TYR A 460 -6.14 0.74 -13.07
C TYR A 460 -7.21 -0.25 -13.56
N PHE A 461 -7.54 -0.24 -14.85
CA PHE A 461 -8.51 -1.19 -15.42
C PHE A 461 -8.01 -2.64 -15.35
N ILE A 462 -6.72 -2.89 -15.63
CA ILE A 462 -6.11 -4.22 -15.42
C ILE A 462 -6.19 -4.62 -13.94
N ALA A 463 -5.93 -3.68 -13.02
CA ALA A 463 -5.97 -3.94 -11.58
C ALA A 463 -7.38 -4.26 -11.06
N LEU A 464 -8.44 -3.75 -11.68
CA LEU A 464 -9.83 -4.09 -11.32
C LEU A 464 -10.11 -5.58 -11.55
N ILE A 465 -9.68 -6.13 -12.69
CA ILE A 465 -9.79 -7.56 -13.00
C ILE A 465 -8.88 -8.36 -12.06
N ARG A 466 -7.66 -7.86 -11.81
CA ARG A 466 -6.73 -8.46 -10.87
C ARG A 466 -7.30 -8.59 -9.46
N ASP A 467 -8.06 -7.61 -8.97
CA ASP A 467 -8.73 -7.68 -7.66
C ASP A 467 -9.69 -8.87 -7.58
N GLU A 468 -10.44 -9.16 -8.65
CA GLU A 468 -11.34 -10.32 -8.69
C GLU A 468 -10.57 -11.63 -8.71
N LEU A 469 -9.47 -11.68 -9.46
CA LEU A 469 -8.58 -12.85 -9.50
C LEU A 469 -7.96 -13.12 -8.13
N ILE A 470 -7.49 -12.08 -7.45
CA ILE A 470 -6.98 -12.17 -6.07
C ILE A 470 -8.08 -12.64 -5.13
N GLU A 471 -9.31 -12.13 -5.27
CA GLU A 471 -10.46 -12.54 -4.46
C GLU A 471 -10.74 -14.05 -4.60
N ILE A 472 -10.62 -14.59 -5.81
CA ILE A 472 -10.76 -16.03 -6.07
C ILE A 472 -9.55 -16.82 -5.57
N ALA A 473 -8.34 -16.31 -5.80
CA ALA A 473 -7.09 -17.01 -5.46
C ALA A 473 -6.88 -17.11 -3.95
N LEU A 474 -7.17 -16.04 -3.20
CA LEU A 474 -6.95 -15.94 -1.75
C LEU A 474 -8.23 -16.18 -0.93
N GLY A 475 -9.40 -16.14 -1.57
CA GLY A 475 -10.67 -16.27 -0.88
C GLY A 475 -10.91 -17.68 -0.34
N ASN A 476 -11.45 -17.76 0.88
CA ASN A 476 -11.82 -19.04 1.50
C ASN A 476 -13.07 -19.69 0.86
N SER A 477 -13.77 -18.99 -0.05
CA SER A 477 -15.01 -19.48 -0.66
C SER A 477 -14.74 -20.22 -1.96
N LYS A 478 -15.20 -21.48 -2.07
CA LYS A 478 -15.14 -22.30 -3.30
C LYS A 478 -16.14 -21.86 -4.39
N LEU A 479 -16.40 -20.55 -4.51
CA LEU A 479 -17.50 -20.02 -5.33
C LEU A 479 -17.13 -19.77 -6.79
N ALA A 480 -15.84 -19.85 -7.16
CA ALA A 480 -15.43 -19.66 -8.53
C ALA A 480 -15.75 -20.90 -9.37
N THR A 481 -16.51 -20.71 -10.45
CA THR A 481 -16.70 -21.72 -11.49
C THR A 481 -15.67 -21.51 -12.61
N ILE A 482 -15.42 -22.55 -13.40
CA ILE A 482 -14.62 -22.44 -14.63
C ILE A 482 -15.17 -21.34 -15.54
N GLU A 483 -16.51 -21.23 -15.67
CA GLU A 483 -17.16 -20.18 -16.48
C GLU A 483 -16.82 -18.78 -15.98
N SER A 484 -16.79 -18.55 -14.67
CA SER A 484 -16.42 -17.25 -14.11
C SER A 484 -14.96 -16.87 -14.38
N LEU A 485 -14.05 -17.85 -14.42
CA LEU A 485 -12.64 -17.64 -14.75
C LEU A 485 -12.44 -17.39 -16.25
N LEU A 486 -13.21 -18.08 -17.10
CA LEU A 486 -13.21 -17.82 -18.54
C LEU A 486 -13.80 -16.44 -18.87
N ASP A 487 -14.83 -15.99 -18.15
CA ASP A 487 -15.35 -14.62 -18.24
C ASP A 487 -14.27 -13.60 -17.88
N LEU A 488 -13.58 -13.80 -16.75
CA LEU A 488 -12.47 -12.94 -16.33
C LEU A 488 -11.35 -12.88 -17.38
N LYS A 489 -11.00 -14.03 -17.98
CA LYS A 489 -10.05 -14.10 -19.11
C LYS A 489 -10.53 -13.27 -20.30
N GLY A 490 -11.80 -13.43 -20.69
CA GLY A 490 -12.42 -12.69 -21.79
C GLY A 490 -12.39 -11.18 -21.55
N ARG A 491 -12.82 -10.74 -20.36
CA ARG A 491 -12.80 -9.31 -19.97
C ARG A 491 -11.40 -8.72 -19.96
N GLU A 492 -10.38 -9.49 -19.56
CA GLU A 492 -8.98 -9.04 -19.60
C GLU A 492 -8.51 -8.77 -21.04
N ILE A 493 -8.86 -9.66 -21.98
CA ILE A 493 -8.54 -9.51 -23.40
C ILE A 493 -9.31 -8.31 -24.01
N GLU A 494 -10.60 -8.20 -23.72
CA GLU A 494 -11.44 -7.09 -24.19
C GLU A 494 -10.98 -5.74 -23.65
N THR A 495 -10.60 -5.69 -22.36
CA THR A 495 -10.05 -4.49 -21.72
C THR A 495 -8.80 -4.01 -22.43
N MET A 496 -7.87 -4.93 -22.73
CA MET A 496 -6.66 -4.59 -23.50
C MET A 496 -6.97 -4.12 -24.92
N ALA A 497 -7.94 -4.73 -25.59
CA ALA A 497 -8.34 -4.33 -26.94
C ALA A 497 -9.02 -2.95 -26.98
N GLY A 498 -9.60 -2.50 -25.85
CA GLY A 498 -10.22 -1.18 -25.71
C GLY A 498 -9.26 -0.05 -25.34
N PHE A 499 -7.97 -0.32 -25.09
CA PHE A 499 -7.01 0.71 -24.77
C PHE A 499 -6.56 1.52 -25.99
N PRO A 500 -6.12 2.78 -25.80
CA PRO A 500 -5.57 3.59 -26.87
C PRO A 500 -4.35 2.93 -27.51
N GLU A 501 -4.18 3.10 -28.83
CA GLU A 501 -3.04 2.54 -29.56
C GLU A 501 -1.69 3.04 -29.03
N SER A 502 -1.67 4.20 -28.36
CA SER A 502 -0.48 4.73 -27.71
C SER A 502 0.03 3.86 -26.55
N ALA A 503 -0.83 3.05 -25.93
CA ALA A 503 -0.49 2.13 -24.85
C ALA A 503 -0.06 0.72 -25.35
N THR A 504 -0.28 0.42 -26.63
CA THR A 504 0.02 -0.89 -27.21
C THR A 504 1.53 -1.08 -27.39
N TYR A 505 2.07 -2.15 -26.79
CA TYR A 505 3.42 -2.63 -27.05
C TYR A 505 3.44 -3.56 -28.27
N ARG A 506 4.38 -3.38 -29.20
CA ARG A 506 4.55 -4.25 -30.36
C ARG A 506 5.92 -4.95 -30.35
N ASP A 507 5.93 -6.21 -30.74
CA ASP A 507 7.17 -6.98 -30.84
C ASP A 507 8.11 -6.34 -31.88
N GLY A 508 9.38 -6.17 -31.51
CA GLY A 508 10.40 -5.52 -32.34
C GLY A 508 10.52 -4.00 -32.12
N ASP A 509 9.69 -3.38 -31.27
CA ASP A 509 9.77 -1.94 -31.04
C ASP A 509 11.13 -1.50 -30.43
N PHE A 510 11.79 -2.39 -29.68
CA PHE A 510 13.16 -2.19 -29.19
C PHE A 510 14.22 -2.23 -30.29
N ASP A 511 13.94 -2.80 -31.47
CA ASP A 511 14.91 -2.84 -32.56
C ASP A 511 15.09 -1.46 -33.20
N ASN A 512 14.14 -0.54 -33.01
CA ASN A 512 14.25 0.83 -33.46
C ASN A 512 14.95 1.71 -32.39
N PRO A 513 16.18 2.21 -32.66
CA PRO A 513 16.92 3.03 -31.71
C PRO A 513 16.33 4.45 -31.56
N SER A 514 15.49 4.90 -32.49
CA SER A 514 14.86 6.23 -32.46
C SER A 514 13.60 6.31 -31.59
N THR A 515 13.07 5.17 -31.15
CA THR A 515 11.85 5.16 -30.34
C THR A 515 12.14 5.65 -28.92
N ASP A 516 11.22 6.46 -28.40
CA ASP A 516 11.31 6.96 -27.02
C ASP A 516 11.31 5.82 -26.01
N THR A 517 12.41 5.72 -25.26
CA THR A 517 12.63 4.66 -24.27
C THR A 517 11.56 4.65 -23.19
N LEU A 518 11.12 5.81 -22.68
CA LEU A 518 10.19 5.86 -21.56
C LEU A 518 8.77 5.43 -21.99
N ARG A 519 8.37 5.85 -23.19
CA ARG A 519 7.17 5.32 -23.85
C ARG A 519 7.23 3.80 -23.96
N LEU A 520 8.31 3.26 -24.54
CA LEU A 520 8.46 1.81 -24.72
C LEU A 520 8.39 1.03 -23.42
N SER A 521 9.08 1.50 -22.38
CA SER A 521 9.04 0.85 -21.08
C SER A 521 7.64 0.85 -20.48
N THR A 522 6.88 1.93 -20.67
CA THR A 522 5.53 2.05 -20.15
C THR A 522 4.58 1.09 -20.86
N GLN A 523 4.65 1.01 -22.20
CA GLN A 523 3.86 0.07 -23.00
C GLN A 523 4.20 -1.38 -22.64
N LEU A 524 5.49 -1.71 -22.52
CA LEU A 524 5.95 -3.04 -22.14
C LEU A 524 5.45 -3.41 -20.73
N PHE A 525 5.44 -2.45 -19.80
CA PHE A 525 4.98 -2.67 -18.45
C PHE A 525 3.48 -2.92 -18.36
N ILE A 526 2.65 -2.17 -19.12
CA ILE A 526 1.21 -2.45 -19.26
C ILE A 526 1.00 -3.86 -19.82
N LYS A 527 1.80 -4.25 -20.84
CA LYS A 527 1.73 -5.59 -21.42
C LYS A 527 2.09 -6.70 -20.41
N LEU A 528 3.10 -6.49 -19.56
CA LEU A 528 3.46 -7.43 -18.49
C LEU A 528 2.33 -7.59 -17.47
N GLU A 529 1.70 -6.49 -17.04
CA GLU A 529 0.60 -6.53 -16.09
C GLU A 529 -0.61 -7.32 -16.63
N HIS A 530 -0.96 -7.10 -17.90
CA HIS A 530 -1.98 -7.88 -18.59
C HIS A 530 -1.65 -9.38 -18.63
N MET A 531 -0.42 -9.71 -19.02
CA MET A 531 0.02 -11.10 -19.11
C MET A 531 0.09 -11.79 -17.75
N GLN A 532 0.39 -11.04 -16.69
CA GLN A 532 0.34 -11.55 -15.33
C GLN A 532 -1.11 -11.92 -14.93
N ASN A 533 -2.11 -11.13 -15.32
CA ASN A 533 -3.52 -11.51 -15.10
C ASN A 533 -3.88 -12.79 -15.86
N LEU A 534 -3.48 -12.91 -17.14
CA LEU A 534 -3.68 -14.15 -17.91
C LEU A 534 -2.99 -15.34 -17.23
N PHE A 535 -1.75 -15.19 -16.78
CA PHE A 535 -1.01 -16.23 -16.07
C PHE A 535 -1.75 -16.69 -14.82
N VAL A 536 -2.28 -15.76 -14.01
CA VAL A 536 -3.06 -16.08 -12.82
C VAL A 536 -4.36 -16.79 -13.17
N VAL A 537 -5.09 -16.32 -14.20
CA VAL A 537 -6.34 -16.97 -14.65
C VAL A 537 -6.08 -18.40 -15.11
N GLU A 538 -5.05 -18.64 -15.92
CA GLU A 538 -4.71 -19.98 -16.40
C GLU A 538 -4.40 -20.93 -15.25
N ARG A 539 -3.62 -20.48 -14.25
CA ARG A 539 -3.36 -21.29 -13.05
C ARG A 539 -4.64 -21.62 -12.30
N LEU A 540 -5.53 -20.65 -12.14
CA LEU A 540 -6.81 -20.86 -11.48
C LEU A 540 -7.70 -21.82 -12.27
N LEU A 541 -7.74 -21.73 -13.60
CA LEU A 541 -8.50 -22.64 -14.47
C LEU A 541 -8.04 -24.08 -14.29
N LEU A 542 -6.73 -24.34 -14.34
CA LEU A 542 -6.17 -25.68 -14.11
C LEU A 542 -6.50 -26.21 -12.71
N ARG A 543 -6.42 -25.36 -11.67
CA ARG A 543 -6.80 -25.74 -10.30
C ARG A 543 -8.27 -26.16 -10.18
N HIS A 544 -9.15 -25.57 -10.97
CA HIS A 544 -10.57 -25.91 -11.02
C HIS A 544 -10.89 -27.07 -11.98
N GLY A 545 -9.87 -27.73 -12.55
CA GLY A 545 -10.02 -28.91 -13.41
C GLY A 545 -10.35 -28.58 -14.87
N HIS A 546 -10.14 -27.34 -15.32
CA HIS A 546 -10.21 -27.01 -16.73
C HIS A 546 -9.10 -27.72 -17.51
N THR A 547 -9.37 -28.09 -18.77
CA THR A 547 -8.40 -28.78 -19.62
C THR A 547 -7.22 -27.87 -19.95
N ASP A 548 -6.00 -28.37 -19.75
CA ASP A 548 -4.79 -27.69 -20.19
C ASP A 548 -4.63 -27.83 -21.70
N ASN A 549 -4.71 -26.72 -22.43
CA ASN A 549 -4.45 -26.67 -23.87
C ASN A 549 -3.03 -26.14 -24.20
N GLY A 550 -2.19 -25.94 -23.18
CA GLY A 550 -0.85 -25.36 -23.32
C GLY A 550 -0.82 -23.82 -23.19
N GLU A 551 -1.94 -23.21 -22.82
CA GLU A 551 -2.05 -21.75 -22.70
C GLU A 551 -1.21 -21.20 -21.53
N LEU A 552 -1.11 -21.95 -20.42
CA LEU A 552 -0.27 -21.56 -19.29
C LEU A 552 1.22 -21.52 -19.68
N ILE A 553 1.70 -22.55 -20.40
CA ILE A 553 3.08 -22.58 -20.90
C ILE A 553 3.32 -21.44 -21.88
N SER A 554 2.37 -21.19 -22.79
CA SER A 554 2.49 -20.11 -23.76
C SER A 554 2.57 -18.73 -23.11
N THR A 555 1.68 -18.48 -22.15
CA THR A 555 1.66 -17.25 -21.37
C THR A 555 2.93 -17.08 -20.55
N SER A 556 3.41 -18.16 -19.91
CA SER A 556 4.65 -18.16 -19.11
C SER A 556 5.89 -17.86 -19.96
N PHE A 557 5.99 -18.49 -21.14
CA PHE A 557 7.08 -18.25 -22.07
C PHE A 557 7.13 -16.80 -22.54
N GLU A 558 5.99 -16.24 -22.95
CA GLU A 558 5.92 -14.85 -23.36
C GLU A 558 6.21 -13.91 -22.17
N LEU A 559 5.71 -14.21 -20.97
CA LEU A 559 5.90 -13.36 -19.78
C LEU A 559 7.39 -13.24 -19.43
N VAL A 560 8.11 -14.35 -19.41
CA VAL A 560 9.58 -14.39 -19.25
C VAL A 560 10.27 -13.62 -20.37
N SER A 561 9.90 -13.90 -21.63
CA SER A 561 10.53 -13.29 -22.81
C SER A 561 10.39 -11.76 -22.82
N LYS A 562 9.21 -11.24 -22.46
CA LYS A 562 8.94 -9.80 -22.39
C LYS A 562 9.64 -9.16 -21.19
N ALA A 563 9.67 -9.81 -20.03
CA ALA A 563 10.36 -9.29 -18.85
C ALA A 563 11.88 -9.19 -19.07
N LEU A 564 12.47 -10.13 -19.82
CA LEU A 564 13.89 -10.12 -20.18
C LEU A 564 14.30 -8.91 -21.03
N LEU A 565 13.37 -8.29 -21.77
CA LEU A 565 13.66 -7.10 -22.57
C LEU A 565 14.14 -5.92 -21.73
N PHE A 566 13.71 -5.83 -20.47
CA PHE A 566 14.20 -4.80 -19.54
C PHE A 566 15.71 -4.94 -19.33
N TRP A 567 16.18 -6.16 -19.08
CA TRP A 567 17.59 -6.43 -18.82
C TRP A 567 18.45 -6.39 -20.09
N THR A 568 17.99 -6.99 -21.19
CA THR A 568 18.75 -6.98 -22.44
C THR A 568 18.88 -5.59 -23.04
N ASN A 569 17.99 -4.66 -22.69
CA ASN A 569 18.05 -3.24 -23.04
C ASN A 569 18.41 -2.33 -21.85
N LYS A 570 19.03 -2.85 -20.78
CA LYS A 570 19.32 -2.12 -19.52
C LYS A 570 20.09 -0.80 -19.68
N ASP A 571 20.84 -0.65 -20.77
CA ASP A 571 21.62 0.57 -21.04
C ASP A 571 20.73 1.68 -21.58
N ARG A 572 19.77 1.34 -22.46
CA ARG A 572 18.70 2.25 -22.88
C ARG A 572 17.78 2.57 -21.70
N LEU A 573 17.40 1.54 -20.95
CA LEU A 573 16.48 1.61 -19.81
C LEU A 573 17.18 1.99 -18.49
N SER A 574 18.27 2.75 -18.56
CA SER A 574 19.09 3.07 -17.39
C SER A 574 18.33 3.77 -16.26
N LEU A 575 17.30 4.57 -16.60
CA LEU A 575 16.43 5.26 -15.65
C LEU A 575 15.55 4.31 -14.82
N LEU A 576 15.31 3.08 -15.29
CA LEU A 576 14.43 2.10 -14.66
C LEU A 576 15.19 0.95 -14.01
N ARG A 577 16.52 1.00 -13.98
CA ARG A 577 17.34 -0.10 -13.42
C ARG A 577 17.01 -0.42 -11.98
N GLU A 578 16.57 0.57 -11.19
CA GLU A 578 16.15 0.36 -9.81
C GLU A 578 14.89 -0.50 -9.69
N ASP A 579 14.04 -0.51 -10.72
CA ASP A 579 12.81 -1.30 -10.76
C ASP A 579 13.05 -2.76 -11.17
N PHE A 580 14.23 -3.08 -11.70
CA PHE A 580 14.47 -4.38 -12.34
C PHE A 580 14.39 -5.55 -11.36
N ALA A 581 14.85 -5.34 -10.12
CA ALA A 581 14.88 -6.39 -9.12
C ALA A 581 13.48 -6.87 -8.73
N TRP A 582 12.54 -5.94 -8.54
CA TRP A 582 11.15 -6.32 -8.27
C TRP A 582 10.47 -6.84 -9.54
N LEU A 583 10.75 -6.24 -10.71
CA LEU A 583 10.14 -6.59 -11.99
C LEU A 583 10.45 -8.04 -12.39
N VAL A 584 11.71 -8.45 -12.31
CA VAL A 584 12.11 -9.83 -12.64
C VAL A 584 11.42 -10.83 -11.71
N MET A 585 11.34 -10.51 -10.42
CA MET A 585 10.70 -11.35 -9.42
C MET A 585 9.18 -11.41 -9.58
N ALA A 586 8.53 -10.31 -9.92
CA ALA A 586 7.08 -10.24 -10.06
C ALA A 586 6.57 -10.91 -11.34
N TYR A 587 7.31 -10.76 -12.45
CA TYR A 587 6.83 -11.17 -13.77
C TYR A 587 7.59 -12.35 -14.37
N ALA A 588 8.93 -12.34 -14.35
CA ALA A 588 9.70 -13.39 -15.02
C ALA A 588 9.78 -14.67 -14.19
N THR A 589 10.04 -14.54 -12.89
CA THR A 589 10.25 -15.67 -11.98
C THR A 589 9.08 -16.66 -12.00
N PRO A 590 7.80 -16.27 -11.77
CA PRO A 590 6.69 -17.23 -11.77
C PRO A 590 6.54 -18.00 -13.09
N GLY A 591 6.69 -17.31 -14.23
CA GLY A 591 6.70 -17.94 -15.54
C GLY A 591 7.89 -18.88 -15.73
N GLY A 592 9.08 -18.49 -15.25
CA GLY A 592 10.29 -19.31 -15.24
C GLY A 592 10.09 -20.63 -14.48
N GLY A 593 9.35 -20.60 -13.37
CA GLY A 593 8.98 -21.82 -12.62
C GLY A 593 8.15 -22.80 -13.46
N ILE A 594 7.14 -22.32 -14.21
CA ILE A 594 6.37 -23.16 -15.13
C ILE A 594 7.25 -23.75 -16.23
N LEU A 595 8.14 -22.93 -16.80
CA LEU A 595 9.07 -23.38 -17.83
C LEU A 595 10.06 -24.44 -17.30
N CYS A 596 10.53 -24.30 -16.06
CA CYS A 596 11.33 -25.32 -15.40
C CYS A 596 10.56 -26.64 -15.26
N MET A 597 9.29 -26.58 -14.85
CA MET A 597 8.44 -27.78 -14.74
C MET A 597 8.22 -28.46 -16.09
N GLU A 598 8.05 -27.69 -17.16
CA GLU A 598 7.94 -28.23 -18.52
C GLU A 598 9.23 -28.93 -19.00
N LEU A 599 10.41 -28.46 -18.55
CA LEU A 599 11.67 -29.15 -18.86
C LEU A 599 11.82 -30.49 -18.12
N LEU A 600 11.31 -30.57 -16.88
CA LEU A 600 11.34 -31.79 -16.07
C LEU A 600 10.27 -32.79 -16.51
N ASN A 601 9.08 -32.30 -16.83
CA ASN A 601 7.92 -33.11 -17.22
C ASN A 601 7.33 -32.57 -18.53
N ALA A 602 7.91 -33.00 -19.66
CA ALA A 602 7.51 -32.51 -20.97
C ALA A 602 6.06 -32.88 -21.30
N SER A 603 5.21 -31.87 -21.54
CA SER A 603 3.82 -32.02 -21.98
C SER A 603 3.70 -32.11 -23.51
N PHE A 604 4.74 -31.71 -24.24
CA PHE A 604 4.81 -31.83 -25.71
C PHE A 604 6.19 -32.26 -26.22
N SER A 605 6.22 -32.76 -27.45
CA SER A 605 7.45 -33.12 -28.17
C SER A 605 7.67 -32.22 -29.37
N GLY A 606 8.90 -31.74 -29.56
CA GLY A 606 9.27 -30.85 -30.66
C GLY A 606 8.82 -29.40 -30.45
N LYS A 607 7.76 -28.98 -31.16
CA LYS A 607 7.21 -27.63 -31.10
C LYS A 607 5.87 -27.64 -30.36
N HIS A 608 5.64 -26.61 -29.55
CA HIS A 608 4.35 -26.43 -28.90
C HIS A 608 3.23 -26.20 -29.94
N THR A 609 2.05 -26.76 -29.69
CA THR A 609 0.93 -26.81 -30.64
C THR A 609 0.35 -25.43 -30.95
N GLN A 610 0.28 -24.54 -29.96
CA GLN A 610 -0.31 -23.21 -30.10
C GLN A 610 0.71 -22.10 -30.42
N ASN A 611 1.98 -22.30 -30.06
CA ASN A 611 3.02 -21.29 -30.25
C ASN A 611 4.30 -21.98 -30.73
N LEU A 612 4.52 -21.93 -32.05
CA LEU A 612 5.62 -22.61 -32.72
C LEU A 612 7.02 -22.08 -32.34
N LYS A 613 7.10 -20.93 -31.66
CA LYS A 613 8.37 -20.41 -31.10
C LYS A 613 8.81 -21.19 -29.86
N ILE A 614 7.89 -21.90 -29.21
CA ILE A 614 8.17 -22.65 -27.98
C ILE A 614 8.66 -24.05 -28.38
N THR A 615 9.89 -24.32 -27.98
CA THR A 615 10.60 -25.59 -28.13
C THR A 615 11.39 -25.82 -26.86
N ARG A 616 11.79 -27.06 -26.59
CA ARG A 616 12.70 -27.36 -25.48
C ARG A 616 13.95 -26.47 -25.51
N SER A 617 14.53 -26.23 -26.69
CA SER A 617 15.71 -25.37 -26.85
C SER A 617 15.43 -23.90 -26.53
N SER A 618 14.31 -23.34 -27.00
CA SER A 618 13.97 -21.95 -26.69
C SER A 618 13.62 -21.75 -25.22
N ILE A 619 12.99 -22.74 -24.56
CA ILE A 619 12.78 -22.70 -23.10
C ILE A 619 14.12 -22.63 -22.37
N ILE A 620 15.08 -23.48 -22.72
CA ILE A 620 16.43 -23.46 -22.13
C ILE A 620 17.12 -22.11 -22.33
N GLN A 621 17.00 -21.52 -23.52
CA GLN A 621 17.56 -20.19 -23.81
C GLN A 621 16.95 -19.10 -22.93
N GLN A 622 15.61 -19.06 -22.81
CA GLN A 622 14.93 -18.06 -21.97
C GLN A 622 15.32 -18.21 -20.50
N LEU A 623 15.36 -19.45 -19.98
CA LEU A 623 15.77 -19.71 -18.60
C LEU A 623 17.24 -19.35 -18.35
N SER A 624 18.13 -19.57 -19.33
CA SER A 624 19.54 -19.17 -19.23
C SER A 624 19.69 -17.64 -19.16
N LEU A 625 18.92 -16.90 -19.95
CA LEU A 625 18.86 -15.44 -19.88
C LEU A 625 18.28 -14.96 -18.55
N LEU A 626 17.25 -15.65 -18.04
CA LEU A 626 16.65 -15.35 -16.74
C LEU A 626 17.64 -15.53 -15.59
N ILE A 627 18.46 -16.58 -15.59
CA ILE A 627 19.58 -16.72 -14.65
C ILE A 627 20.50 -15.50 -14.74
N GLY A 628 20.89 -15.09 -15.95
CA GLY A 628 21.75 -13.91 -16.15
C GLY A 628 21.13 -12.62 -15.60
N PHE A 629 19.81 -12.45 -15.75
CA PHE A 629 19.10 -11.29 -15.20
C PHE A 629 19.06 -11.34 -13.66
N LEU A 630 18.70 -12.48 -13.08
CA LEU A 630 18.65 -12.67 -11.62
C LEU A 630 20.04 -12.46 -10.98
N ASP A 631 21.10 -13.00 -11.58
CA ASP A 631 22.47 -12.85 -11.11
C ASP A 631 22.97 -11.40 -11.23
N TRP A 632 22.50 -10.66 -12.24
CA TRP A 632 22.84 -9.24 -12.41
C TRP A 632 22.31 -8.35 -11.27
N VAL A 633 21.15 -8.69 -10.70
CA VAL A 633 20.64 -7.99 -9.50
C VAL A 633 21.61 -8.17 -8.33
N GLY A 634 22.17 -9.38 -8.21
CA GLY A 634 23.16 -9.74 -7.19
C GLY A 634 22.58 -9.89 -5.78
N PRO A 635 23.32 -10.57 -4.87
CA PRO A 635 22.84 -10.86 -3.52
C PRO A 635 22.72 -9.62 -2.63
N THR A 636 23.50 -8.57 -2.92
CA THR A 636 23.43 -7.29 -2.20
C THR A 636 22.37 -6.35 -2.76
N GLY A 637 21.74 -6.72 -3.89
CA GLY A 637 20.64 -5.96 -4.47
C GLY A 637 19.38 -6.10 -3.63
N THR A 638 18.45 -5.17 -3.81
CA THR A 638 17.09 -5.30 -3.29
C THR A 638 16.46 -6.58 -3.83
N ASN A 639 15.76 -7.35 -2.98
CA ASN A 639 15.29 -8.71 -3.30
C ASN A 639 16.40 -9.70 -3.70
N GLY A 640 17.67 -9.38 -3.45
CA GLY A 640 18.83 -10.13 -3.91
C GLY A 640 18.86 -11.59 -3.45
N ASP A 641 18.48 -11.84 -2.19
CA ASP A 641 18.37 -13.21 -1.66
C ASP A 641 17.35 -14.03 -2.45
N MET A 642 16.17 -13.46 -2.75
CA MET A 642 15.15 -14.15 -3.55
C MET A 642 15.64 -14.39 -4.99
N CYS A 643 16.29 -13.40 -5.60
CA CYS A 643 16.89 -13.55 -6.94
C CYS A 643 17.94 -14.67 -6.97
N ALA A 644 18.83 -14.71 -5.97
CA ALA A 644 19.87 -15.73 -5.86
C ALA A 644 19.29 -17.13 -5.65
N SER A 645 18.26 -17.26 -4.81
CA SER A 645 17.52 -18.51 -4.63
C SER A 645 16.86 -18.97 -5.93
N CYS A 646 16.13 -18.09 -6.63
CA CYS A 646 15.52 -18.41 -7.93
C CYS A 646 16.55 -18.84 -8.98
N SER A 647 17.66 -18.10 -9.08
CA SER A 647 18.77 -18.42 -9.99
C SER A 647 19.33 -19.81 -9.71
N SER A 648 19.51 -20.15 -8.43
CA SER A 648 20.03 -21.45 -8.00
C SER A 648 19.10 -22.61 -8.41
N VAL A 649 17.78 -22.45 -8.23
CA VAL A 649 16.82 -23.48 -8.63
C VAL A 649 16.76 -23.64 -10.15
N ILE A 650 16.65 -22.55 -10.91
CA ILE A 650 16.61 -22.62 -12.38
C ILE A 650 17.89 -23.27 -12.92
N ARG A 651 19.05 -22.92 -12.36
CA ARG A 651 20.34 -23.52 -12.73
C ARG A 651 20.36 -25.02 -12.47
N ALA A 652 19.90 -25.47 -11.29
CA ALA A 652 19.81 -26.90 -10.99
C ALA A 652 18.92 -27.64 -12.01
N VAL A 653 17.77 -27.05 -12.38
CA VAL A 653 16.86 -27.63 -13.38
C VAL A 653 17.56 -27.75 -14.74
N LEU A 654 18.25 -26.70 -15.18
CA LEU A 654 19.01 -26.74 -16.43
C LEU A 654 20.15 -27.78 -16.38
N ASP A 655 20.89 -27.86 -15.27
CA ASP A 655 21.99 -28.81 -15.11
C ASP A 655 21.50 -30.25 -15.20
N HIS A 656 20.38 -30.59 -14.55
CA HIS A 656 19.76 -31.91 -14.70
C HIS A 656 19.25 -32.12 -16.13
N THR A 657 18.52 -31.16 -16.67
CA THR A 657 17.93 -31.23 -18.02
C THR A 657 19.00 -31.44 -19.12
N LEU A 658 20.22 -30.95 -18.91
CA LEU A 658 21.31 -31.00 -19.89
C LEU A 658 22.31 -32.14 -19.63
N ASN A 659 22.53 -32.52 -18.36
CA ASN A 659 23.60 -33.45 -17.99
C ASN A 659 23.11 -34.79 -17.42
N ALA A 660 21.86 -34.88 -16.95
CA ALA A 660 21.34 -36.12 -16.36
C ALA A 660 21.21 -37.21 -17.43
N LYS A 661 21.41 -38.45 -17.01
CA LYS A 661 21.16 -39.62 -17.87
C LYS A 661 19.65 -39.83 -18.02
N GLU A 662 19.21 -40.45 -19.12
CA GLU A 662 17.78 -40.66 -19.43
C GLU A 662 16.97 -41.34 -18.30
N ASP A 663 17.63 -42.09 -17.40
CA ASP A 663 17.01 -42.80 -16.27
C ASP A 663 17.15 -42.10 -14.90
N GLU A 664 17.83 -40.95 -14.82
CA GLU A 664 18.00 -40.22 -13.55
C GLU A 664 16.76 -39.36 -13.28
N SER A 665 15.99 -39.71 -12.24
CA SER A 665 14.89 -38.88 -11.77
C SER A 665 15.39 -37.59 -11.12
N TRP A 666 14.64 -36.49 -11.28
CA TRP A 666 14.89 -35.24 -10.58
C TRP A 666 15.01 -35.46 -9.05
N PRO A 667 16.14 -35.09 -8.41
CA PRO A 667 16.35 -35.35 -7.00
C PRO A 667 15.54 -34.38 -6.11
N PRO A 668 15.16 -34.80 -4.89
CA PRO A 668 14.62 -33.86 -3.91
C PRO A 668 15.70 -32.83 -3.53
N ILE A 669 15.41 -31.55 -3.73
CA ILE A 669 16.34 -30.45 -3.41
C ILE A 669 16.46 -30.34 -1.88
N ASN A 670 17.65 -30.55 -1.34
CA ASN A 670 17.95 -30.37 0.09
C ASN A 670 18.90 -29.17 0.22
N LEU A 671 18.35 -27.96 0.11
CA LEU A 671 19.07 -26.72 0.42
C LEU A 671 19.01 -26.51 1.94
N ASP A 672 20.14 -26.19 2.56
CA ASP A 672 20.39 -26.12 4.02
C ASP A 672 19.32 -25.27 4.76
N LEU A 673 18.28 -25.96 5.26
CA LEU A 673 16.99 -25.42 5.69
C LEU A 673 16.95 -25.02 7.19
N ASP A 674 18.08 -24.64 7.78
CA ASP A 674 18.15 -24.28 9.21
C ASP A 674 18.39 -22.78 9.46
N SER A 675 18.62 -21.98 8.41
CA SER A 675 18.92 -20.54 8.55
C SER A 675 17.84 -19.58 8.06
N MET A 676 16.78 -20.06 7.39
CA MET A 676 15.71 -19.21 6.87
C MET A 676 14.34 -19.82 7.16
N HIS A 677 13.51 -19.09 7.89
CA HIS A 677 12.17 -19.48 8.34
C HIS A 677 11.10 -19.46 7.22
N LEU A 678 11.41 -20.02 6.04
CA LEU A 678 10.48 -20.20 4.93
C LEU A 678 10.73 -21.61 4.37
N ASP A 679 9.72 -22.48 4.39
CA ASP A 679 9.78 -23.79 3.76
C ASP A 679 10.14 -23.60 2.27
N PHE A 680 11.21 -24.25 1.80
CA PHE A 680 11.82 -24.05 0.48
C PHE A 680 11.56 -25.28 -0.41
N ASN A 681 10.58 -25.18 -1.29
CA ASN A 681 10.43 -26.01 -2.50
C ASN A 681 10.27 -25.10 -3.74
N PHE A 682 9.82 -25.61 -4.89
CA PHE A 682 9.31 -24.78 -6.02
C PHE A 682 8.24 -23.71 -5.60
N GLU A 683 7.87 -23.69 -4.31
CA GLU A 683 7.13 -22.71 -3.52
C GLU A 683 7.60 -21.25 -3.71
N LEU A 684 8.88 -20.98 -4.01
CA LEU A 684 9.33 -19.61 -4.34
C LEU A 684 8.82 -19.13 -5.73
N PHE A 685 8.53 -20.06 -6.64
CA PHE A 685 7.92 -19.77 -7.95
C PHE A 685 6.39 -19.85 -7.90
N ASP A 686 5.85 -20.47 -6.86
CA ASP A 686 4.43 -20.50 -6.57
C ASP A 686 4.09 -19.28 -5.71
N THR A 687 3.74 -18.16 -6.35
CA THR A 687 3.30 -16.91 -5.68
C THR A 687 2.06 -17.07 -4.80
N PHE A 688 1.60 -18.31 -4.61
CA PHE A 688 0.38 -18.68 -3.96
C PHE A 688 0.50 -20.04 -3.23
N ASP A 689 1.47 -20.17 -2.34
CA ASP A 689 1.79 -21.40 -1.59
C ASP A 689 0.58 -22.05 -0.85
N TRP A 690 -0.48 -21.27 -0.57
CA TRP A 690 -1.78 -21.75 -0.03
C TRP A 690 -2.78 -22.30 -1.07
N LEU A 691 -2.40 -22.43 -2.35
CA LEU A 691 -3.28 -23.00 -3.40
C LEU A 691 -3.27 -24.53 -3.45
N ARG A 692 -2.48 -25.22 -2.63
CA ARG A 692 -2.48 -26.70 -2.60
C ARG A 692 -3.85 -27.23 -2.13
N PRO A 693 -4.41 -28.28 -2.77
CA PRO A 693 -5.40 -29.12 -2.11
C PRO A 693 -4.75 -29.74 -0.87
N ASP A 694 -5.46 -29.80 0.26
CA ASP A 694 -5.02 -30.57 1.42
C ASP A 694 -4.64 -31.98 0.94
N VAL A 695 -3.37 -32.36 1.08
CA VAL A 695 -2.94 -33.75 0.87
C VAL A 695 -3.76 -34.58 1.84
N PRO A 696 -4.63 -35.51 1.37
CA PRO A 696 -5.36 -36.37 2.28
C PRO A 696 -4.31 -37.16 3.05
N MET A 697 -4.22 -36.94 4.37
CA MET A 697 -3.37 -37.72 5.25
C MET A 697 -3.72 -39.19 5.03
N THR A 698 -2.84 -39.92 4.35
CA THR A 698 -2.94 -41.37 4.26
C THR A 698 -2.93 -41.90 5.69
N PRO A 699 -3.95 -42.67 6.10
CA PRO A 699 -3.97 -43.25 7.44
C PRO A 699 -2.79 -44.21 7.54
N THR A 700 -1.87 -43.89 8.44
CA THR A 700 -0.76 -44.78 8.81
C THR A 700 -1.32 -46.10 9.32
N SER A 701 -1.06 -47.18 8.59
CA SER A 701 -1.17 -48.56 9.07
C SER A 701 0.11 -48.98 9.78
#